data_AF-A0AA36CP35-F1
#
_entry.id   AF-A0AA36CP35-F1
#
_cell.length_a   1.000
_cell.length_b   1.000
_cell.length_c   1.000
_cell.angle_alpha   90.00
_cell.angle_beta   90.00
_cell.angle_gamma   90.00
#
_symmetry.space_group_name_H-M   'P 1'
#
loop_
_entity.id
_entity.type
_entity.pdbx_description
1 polymer ?
#
loop_
_entity_poly.entity_id
_entity_poly.type
_entity_poly.pdbx_seq_one_letter_code
_entity_poly.pdbx_strand_id
1 'polypeptide(L)'
;MHKIFSRPQFYPKAILMIASAFLIIFSFHGKTSTTSGHFAKRNVESSVAAVPQNGLNTSVNSQMRILEFEKKFCLYKTNCTILQPMIDYSGRHLMAEHFGIAACAILKNFSTVLTSIMCYLYDIASYENVVQDMMQDTWDFRHCGNKNEFFGAGGQRRIEMAKMQSKLNLWRYYVLTREPMERFISGFLDKCVIKAEAKNKTVPTGTSCYGCKGDLACFIKAQYNSFLVATRGGKPGYSMENEHFAPQTWYCQLGSHFSEYRFFHYSHPTTGQMLDELFDEFEALGVPKRMGDYEDLTFLWLPPHPTSPPDYPILDEEHKIAYGIPQIVAAFIGFPVNIGMLIVAIRRTKDLCSTFFYFILAQLCLLNLIQMQSHMVAAVITLVADTGPKFSMLTIPLGYAACFSSDLLRGVISLHRMTLIAFPHRAKDIPKWVFMTILIFDIFLFFFVAIKFYTPQGAAYFSPRQLLFLKFDKIWIFSQITNQIRICCNYISLVAGALSYAVITPLLLFHKRKLKKADYTITIQLFVTFCCSIICFVGWEVVLPWADDSTPTTAVLINFISQLLWVLQCSQEPAVLFIFNKSLRRDLRDTFFGVPLGRMQHLTVSMDTSSRHTSGPNVFQKASAQQHTIQAWKGNTNLKRPSQ
;
A
#
# COMPACT_ATOMS: atom_id res chain seq x y z
N MET A 1 2.38 42.41 11.26
CA MET A 1 2.52 40.95 11.55
C MET A 1 3.01 40.64 12.98
N HIS A 2 3.92 41.42 13.58
CA HIS A 2 4.43 41.17 14.96
C HIS A 2 3.38 41.26 16.09
N LYS A 3 2.22 41.90 15.88
CA LYS A 3 1.09 41.96 16.82
C LYS A 3 0.10 40.79 16.73
N ILE A 4 0.16 39.99 15.66
CA ILE A 4 -0.74 38.84 15.47
C ILE A 4 -0.20 37.59 16.19
N PHE A 5 1.12 37.49 16.38
CA PHE A 5 1.79 36.34 16.98
C PHE A 5 2.08 36.44 18.49
N SER A 6 1.69 37.52 19.17
CA SER A 6 2.03 37.75 20.58
C SER A 6 0.96 37.32 21.61
N ARG A 7 -0.07 36.56 21.21
CA ARG A 7 -1.10 36.06 22.16
C ARG A 7 -0.98 34.55 22.42
N PRO A 8 -0.68 34.11 23.67
CA PRO A 8 -0.48 32.70 24.02
C PRO A 8 -1.78 31.87 24.10
N GLN A 9 -2.93 32.41 23.70
CA GLN A 9 -4.24 31.73 23.81
C GLN A 9 -4.65 30.92 22.56
N PHE A 10 -3.88 30.97 21.46
CA PHE A 10 -4.29 30.35 20.19
C PHE A 10 -4.00 28.84 20.09
N TYR A 11 -3.04 28.32 20.86
CA TYR A 11 -2.51 26.97 20.70
C TYR A 11 -3.37 25.82 21.29
N PRO A 12 -4.07 25.97 22.44
CA PRO A 12 -4.91 24.88 22.96
C PRO A 12 -6.07 24.54 22.03
N LYS A 13 -6.63 25.54 21.32
CA LYS A 13 -7.81 25.36 20.46
C LYS A 13 -7.49 24.62 19.16
N ALA A 14 -6.31 24.85 18.56
CA ALA A 14 -5.89 24.15 17.35
C ALA A 14 -5.64 22.66 17.59
N ILE A 15 -4.98 22.31 18.72
CA ILE A 15 -4.73 20.92 19.11
C ILE A 15 -6.05 20.21 19.49
N LEU A 16 -6.96 20.91 20.18
CA LEU A 16 -8.28 20.37 20.51
C LEU A 16 -9.17 20.18 19.27
N MET A 17 -9.10 21.09 18.27
CA MET A 17 -9.80 20.96 16.99
C MET A 17 -9.33 19.76 16.18
N ILE A 18 -8.01 19.51 16.13
CA ILE A 18 -7.46 18.34 15.44
C ILE A 18 -7.90 17.06 16.17
N ALA A 19 -7.77 17.00 17.50
CA ALA A 19 -8.19 15.83 18.28
C ALA A 19 -9.70 15.53 18.19
N SER A 20 -10.55 16.56 18.12
CA SER A 20 -12.01 16.40 17.99
C SER A 20 -12.45 16.01 16.56
N ALA A 21 -11.76 16.50 15.52
CA ALA A 21 -11.99 16.02 14.15
C ALA A 21 -11.66 14.52 14.00
N PHE A 22 -10.65 14.02 14.72
CA PHE A 22 -10.29 12.59 14.73
C PHE A 22 -11.28 11.70 15.51
N LEU A 23 -11.88 12.20 16.59
CA LEU A 23 -12.91 11.45 17.33
C LEU A 23 -14.25 11.34 16.59
N ILE A 24 -14.61 12.34 15.77
CA ILE A 24 -15.84 12.33 14.96
C ILE A 24 -15.79 11.25 13.86
N ILE A 25 -14.60 10.94 13.33
CA ILE A 25 -14.40 9.87 12.34
C ILE A 25 -14.70 8.48 12.96
N PHE A 26 -14.48 8.30 14.27
CA PHE A 26 -14.76 7.05 14.97
C PHE A 26 -16.25 6.84 15.30
N SER A 27 -17.03 7.91 15.48
CA SER A 27 -18.45 7.80 15.87
C SER A 27 -19.40 7.42 14.72
N PHE A 28 -18.95 7.45 13.47
CA PHE A 28 -19.86 7.31 12.32
C PHE A 28 -20.06 5.89 11.78
N HIS A 29 -19.39 4.84 12.28
CA HIS A 29 -19.42 3.51 11.62
C HIS A 29 -19.80 2.31 12.51
N GLY A 30 -20.42 2.54 13.65
CA GLY A 30 -21.07 1.47 14.42
C GLY A 30 -22.43 1.07 13.86
N LYS A 31 -22.50 0.46 12.67
CA LYS A 31 -23.67 -0.30 12.18
C LYS A 31 -23.33 -1.08 10.90
N THR A 32 -22.78 -2.28 11.06
CA THR A 32 -22.88 -3.34 10.04
C THR A 32 -23.42 -4.60 10.70
N SER A 33 -24.57 -5.04 10.18
CA SER A 33 -25.31 -6.22 10.58
C SER A 33 -24.56 -7.48 10.14
N THR A 34 -24.19 -8.33 11.09
CA THR A 34 -23.67 -9.67 10.85
C THR A 34 -24.85 -10.63 10.62
N THR A 35 -24.96 -11.16 9.41
CA THR A 35 -25.79 -12.35 9.11
C THR A 35 -24.85 -13.52 8.84
N SER A 36 -24.82 -14.49 9.76
CA SER A 36 -24.04 -15.71 9.63
C SER A 36 -24.81 -16.75 8.80
N GLY A 37 -24.29 -17.10 7.63
CA GLY A 37 -24.75 -18.26 6.85
C GLY A 37 -23.81 -19.45 7.06
N HIS A 38 -24.30 -20.50 7.72
CA HIS A 38 -23.63 -21.80 7.80
C HIS A 38 -23.53 -22.44 6.40
N PHE A 39 -22.31 -22.74 5.95
CA PHE A 39 -22.07 -23.60 4.78
C PHE A 39 -21.47 -24.94 5.24
N ALA A 40 -22.20 -26.02 4.95
CA ALA A 40 -21.78 -27.39 5.22
C ALA A 40 -20.75 -27.86 4.17
N LYS A 41 -19.60 -28.33 4.64
CA LYS A 41 -18.60 -29.06 3.85
C LYS A 41 -19.19 -30.37 3.33
N ARG A 42 -19.08 -30.61 2.02
CA ARG A 42 -19.30 -31.93 1.42
C ARG A 42 -17.96 -32.42 0.85
N ASN A 43 -17.46 -33.53 1.39
CA ASN A 43 -16.25 -34.21 0.93
C ASN A 43 -16.50 -34.82 -0.45
N VAL A 44 -15.56 -34.62 -1.39
CA VAL A 44 -15.49 -35.35 -2.65
C VAL A 44 -14.12 -36.02 -2.70
N GLU A 45 -14.13 -37.35 -2.63
CA GLU A 45 -12.96 -38.21 -2.80
C GLU A 45 -12.52 -38.21 -4.26
N SER A 46 -11.22 -38.00 -4.46
CA SER A 46 -10.52 -38.11 -5.73
C SER A 46 -10.19 -39.56 -6.04
N SER A 47 -10.64 -40.07 -7.19
CA SER A 47 -10.04 -41.25 -7.82
C SER A 47 -9.38 -40.83 -9.13
N VAL A 48 -8.06 -41.03 -9.17
CA VAL A 48 -7.18 -40.80 -10.32
C VAL A 48 -7.26 -42.04 -11.21
N ALA A 49 -7.62 -41.87 -12.49
CA ALA A 49 -7.52 -42.91 -13.51
C ALA A 49 -6.71 -42.38 -14.71
N ALA A 50 -5.79 -43.23 -15.16
CA ALA A 50 -4.74 -42.96 -16.13
C ALA A 50 -5.25 -42.66 -17.55
N VAL A 51 -4.48 -41.83 -18.27
CA VAL A 51 -4.67 -41.43 -19.67
C VAL A 51 -4.01 -42.45 -20.61
N PRO A 52 -4.70 -42.98 -21.63
CA PRO A 52 -4.04 -43.61 -22.78
C PRO A 52 -3.97 -42.65 -23.96
N GLN A 53 -2.76 -42.52 -24.52
CA GLN A 53 -2.50 -41.89 -25.82
C GLN A 53 -3.14 -42.72 -26.94
N ASN A 54 -4.00 -42.11 -27.76
CA ASN A 54 -4.32 -42.55 -29.12
C ASN A 54 -4.98 -41.39 -29.89
N GLY A 55 -4.13 -40.54 -30.48
CA GLY A 55 -4.54 -39.48 -31.40
C GLY A 55 -4.54 -40.00 -32.83
N LEU A 56 -5.73 -40.23 -33.41
CA LEU A 56 -6.02 -40.09 -34.84
C LEU A 56 -7.53 -40.30 -35.17
N ASN A 57 -8.35 -40.81 -34.24
CA ASN A 57 -9.79 -41.07 -34.46
C ASN A 57 -10.76 -39.99 -33.89
N THR A 58 -10.26 -38.80 -33.55
CA THR A 58 -11.01 -37.78 -32.78
C THR A 58 -11.90 -36.86 -33.64
N SER A 59 -11.70 -36.77 -34.96
CA SER A 59 -12.42 -35.81 -35.81
C SER A 59 -13.90 -36.17 -36.07
N VAL A 60 -14.24 -37.46 -36.18
CA VAL A 60 -15.65 -37.89 -36.38
C VAL A 60 -16.41 -37.92 -35.05
N ASN A 61 -15.71 -38.21 -33.95
CA ASN A 61 -16.29 -38.24 -32.61
C ASN A 61 -16.61 -36.85 -32.03
N SER A 62 -15.94 -35.79 -32.48
CA SER A 62 -16.24 -34.42 -32.04
C SER A 62 -17.53 -33.88 -32.69
N GLN A 63 -17.77 -34.15 -33.96
CA GLN A 63 -19.04 -33.80 -34.64
C GLN A 63 -20.23 -34.55 -34.04
N MET A 64 -20.09 -35.84 -33.70
CA MET A 64 -21.16 -36.59 -33.02
C MET A 64 -21.46 -36.06 -31.61
N ARG A 65 -20.45 -35.62 -30.84
CA ARG A 65 -20.68 -35.00 -29.52
C ARG A 65 -21.39 -33.66 -29.60
N ILE A 66 -21.20 -32.88 -30.67
CA ILE A 66 -21.90 -31.59 -30.86
C ILE A 66 -23.41 -31.84 -31.04
N LEU A 67 -23.80 -32.80 -31.88
CA LEU A 67 -25.20 -33.18 -32.08
C LEU A 67 -25.87 -33.74 -30.80
N GLU A 68 -25.10 -34.43 -29.96
CA GLU A 68 -25.58 -34.97 -28.68
C GLU A 68 -25.68 -33.88 -27.58
N PHE A 69 -24.81 -32.87 -27.64
CA PHE A 69 -24.82 -31.70 -26.75
C PHE A 69 -25.99 -30.74 -27.07
N GLU A 70 -26.27 -30.51 -28.36
CA GLU A 70 -27.45 -29.75 -28.82
C GLU A 70 -28.76 -30.37 -28.33
N LYS A 71 -28.84 -31.71 -28.34
CA LYS A 71 -30.00 -32.44 -27.81
C LYS A 71 -30.20 -32.26 -26.33
N LYS A 72 -29.16 -32.10 -25.50
CA LYS A 72 -29.28 -31.99 -24.02
C LYS A 72 -29.67 -30.59 -23.53
N PHE A 73 -29.19 -29.52 -24.16
CA PHE A 73 -29.47 -28.14 -23.69
C PHE A 73 -30.84 -27.60 -24.10
N CYS A 74 -31.45 -28.16 -25.16
CA CYS A 74 -32.74 -27.70 -25.68
C CYS A 74 -33.95 -28.56 -25.26
N LEU A 75 -33.80 -29.53 -24.36
CA LEU A 75 -34.85 -30.50 -24.00
C LEU A 75 -36.16 -29.89 -23.50
N TYR A 76 -36.17 -28.63 -23.06
CA TYR A 76 -37.33 -28.00 -22.40
C TYR A 76 -37.88 -26.74 -23.08
N LYS A 77 -37.40 -26.34 -24.28
CA LYS A 77 -37.90 -25.14 -24.96
C LYS A 77 -38.10 -25.38 -26.46
N THR A 78 -39.34 -25.28 -26.92
CA THR A 78 -39.76 -25.46 -28.32
C THR A 78 -39.17 -24.43 -29.30
N ASN A 79 -38.48 -23.39 -28.83
CA ASN A 79 -37.82 -22.34 -29.62
C ASN A 79 -36.36 -22.10 -29.16
N CYS A 80 -35.62 -23.16 -28.85
CA CYS A 80 -34.22 -23.08 -28.47
C CYS A 80 -33.34 -22.92 -29.73
N THR A 81 -33.02 -21.69 -30.12
CA THR A 81 -32.08 -21.43 -31.22
C THR A 81 -30.65 -21.42 -30.68
N ILE A 82 -30.00 -22.58 -30.61
CA ILE A 82 -28.56 -22.65 -30.26
C ILE A 82 -27.74 -21.87 -31.30
N LEU A 83 -26.74 -21.14 -30.84
CA LEU A 83 -25.76 -20.51 -31.73
C LEU A 83 -25.02 -21.60 -32.51
N GLN A 84 -25.14 -21.56 -33.84
CA GLN A 84 -24.49 -22.53 -34.71
C GLN A 84 -22.97 -22.47 -34.53
N PRO A 85 -22.29 -23.62 -34.36
CA PRO A 85 -20.83 -23.67 -34.32
C PRO A 85 -20.25 -23.39 -35.71
N MET A 86 -18.94 -23.12 -35.78
CA MET A 86 -18.17 -23.06 -37.04
C MET A 86 -18.66 -22.09 -38.13
N ILE A 87 -19.35 -21.00 -37.76
CA ILE A 87 -19.70 -19.93 -38.72
C ILE A 87 -18.43 -19.15 -39.10
N ASP A 88 -18.16 -18.97 -40.39
CA ASP A 88 -17.06 -18.10 -40.84
C ASP A 88 -17.44 -16.61 -40.64
N TYR A 89 -17.00 -16.04 -39.52
CA TYR A 89 -17.31 -14.65 -39.14
C TYR A 89 -16.16 -13.69 -39.44
N SER A 90 -14.98 -13.97 -38.88
CA SER A 90 -13.80 -13.11 -38.98
C SER A 90 -12.55 -13.96 -38.87
N GLY A 91 -11.53 -13.70 -39.67
CA GLY A 91 -10.24 -14.39 -39.54
C GLY A 91 -9.13 -13.37 -39.51
N ARG A 92 -8.24 -13.46 -38.53
CA ARG A 92 -6.92 -12.81 -38.61
C ARG A 92 -5.87 -13.90 -38.59
N HIS A 93 -5.16 -14.02 -39.70
CA HIS A 93 -4.07 -14.95 -39.88
C HIS A 93 -2.75 -14.20 -39.74
N LEU A 94 -1.87 -14.75 -38.91
CA LEU A 94 -0.52 -14.27 -38.68
C LEU A 94 0.43 -15.23 -39.38
N MET A 95 1.45 -14.73 -40.07
CA MET A 95 2.37 -15.57 -40.86
C MET A 95 3.83 -15.32 -40.50
N ALA A 96 4.61 -16.40 -40.42
CA ALA A 96 6.06 -16.37 -40.35
C ALA A 96 6.61 -17.34 -41.40
N GLU A 97 6.74 -16.85 -42.63
CA GLU A 97 7.04 -17.66 -43.82
C GLU A 97 8.39 -18.37 -43.73
N HIS A 98 9.38 -17.75 -43.09
CA HIS A 98 10.72 -18.32 -42.88
C HIS A 98 10.71 -19.63 -42.11
N PHE A 99 9.74 -19.80 -41.21
CA PHE A 99 9.58 -20.99 -40.38
C PHE A 99 8.41 -21.89 -40.83
N GLY A 100 7.67 -21.49 -41.87
CA GLY A 100 6.47 -22.21 -42.33
C GLY A 100 5.34 -22.21 -41.29
N ILE A 101 5.22 -21.15 -40.50
CA ILE A 101 4.21 -21.04 -39.43
C ILE A 101 3.10 -20.10 -39.85
N ALA A 102 1.86 -20.53 -39.63
CA ALA A 102 0.69 -19.66 -39.65
C ALA A 102 -0.07 -19.80 -38.31
N ALA A 103 -0.62 -18.70 -37.80
CA ALA A 103 -1.42 -18.72 -36.58
C ALA A 103 -2.75 -17.97 -36.74
N CYS A 104 -3.81 -18.48 -36.12
CA CYS A 104 -5.09 -17.80 -36.02
C CYS A 104 -5.13 -16.91 -34.76
N ALA A 105 -5.24 -15.60 -34.95
CA ALA A 105 -5.37 -14.64 -33.87
C ALA A 105 -6.85 -14.45 -33.48
N ILE A 106 -7.32 -15.26 -32.52
CA ILE A 106 -8.65 -15.12 -31.94
C ILE A 106 -8.62 -14.04 -30.86
N LEU A 107 -9.43 -13.00 -31.00
CA LEU A 107 -9.47 -11.92 -30.02
C LEU A 107 -9.76 -12.44 -28.61
N LYS A 108 -9.01 -11.92 -27.64
CA LYS A 108 -9.04 -12.28 -26.21
C LYS A 108 -8.56 -13.70 -25.89
N ASN A 109 -7.99 -14.42 -26.87
CA ASN A 109 -7.22 -15.65 -26.68
C ASN A 109 -5.75 -15.38 -26.96
N PHE A 110 -5.08 -14.67 -26.06
CA PHE A 110 -3.65 -14.40 -26.24
C PHE A 110 -3.31 -13.61 -27.52
N SER A 111 -4.29 -12.97 -28.17
CA SER A 111 -4.14 -12.42 -29.53
C SER A 111 -3.08 -11.34 -29.65
N THR A 112 -2.92 -10.48 -28.64
CA THR A 112 -1.91 -9.41 -28.67
C THR A 112 -0.51 -10.01 -28.63
N VAL A 113 -0.23 -10.82 -27.62
CA VAL A 113 1.09 -11.47 -27.47
C VAL A 113 1.38 -12.43 -28.62
N LEU A 114 0.38 -13.18 -29.10
CA LEU A 114 0.54 -14.02 -30.30
C LEU A 114 0.88 -13.18 -31.54
N THR A 115 0.32 -11.97 -31.68
CA THR A 115 0.69 -11.05 -32.77
C THR A 115 2.14 -10.62 -32.64
N SER A 116 2.58 -10.25 -31.43
CA SER A 116 3.98 -9.88 -31.13
C SER A 116 4.95 -11.04 -31.41
N ILE A 117 4.63 -12.25 -30.96
CA ILE A 117 5.39 -13.47 -31.22
C ILE A 117 5.52 -13.70 -32.73
N MET A 118 4.41 -13.68 -33.45
CA MET A 118 4.43 -13.92 -34.90
C MET A 118 5.13 -12.80 -35.67
N CYS A 119 5.12 -11.57 -35.16
CA CYS A 119 5.87 -10.45 -35.72
C CYS A 119 7.39 -10.62 -35.50
N TYR A 120 7.81 -11.05 -34.32
CA TYR A 120 9.19 -11.45 -34.05
C TYR A 120 9.64 -12.56 -35.00
N LEU A 121 8.84 -13.63 -35.15
CA LEU A 121 9.16 -14.75 -36.04
C LEU A 121 9.14 -14.36 -37.53
N TYR A 122 8.40 -13.32 -37.90
CA TYR A 122 8.38 -12.82 -39.27
C TYR A 122 9.68 -12.11 -39.66
N ASP A 123 10.22 -11.26 -38.78
CA ASP A 123 11.48 -10.53 -39.02
C ASP A 123 12.19 -10.23 -37.69
N ILE A 124 12.98 -11.21 -37.21
CA ILE A 124 13.66 -11.17 -35.92
C ILE A 124 14.55 -9.92 -35.80
N ALA A 125 15.39 -9.66 -36.81
CA ALA A 125 16.35 -8.57 -36.77
C ALA A 125 15.66 -7.20 -36.75
N SER A 126 14.60 -7.02 -37.53
CA SER A 126 13.83 -5.77 -37.52
C SER A 126 13.07 -5.59 -36.20
N TYR A 127 12.53 -6.67 -35.64
CA TYR A 127 11.79 -6.62 -34.39
C TYR A 127 12.68 -6.24 -33.21
N GLU A 128 13.81 -6.92 -33.01
CA GLU A 128 14.74 -6.70 -31.89
C GLU A 128 15.34 -5.28 -31.89
N ASN A 129 15.46 -4.64 -33.06
CA ASN A 129 15.98 -3.28 -33.17
C ASN A 129 14.96 -2.18 -32.79
N VAL A 130 13.66 -2.48 -32.86
CA VAL A 130 12.59 -1.49 -32.67
C VAL A 130 11.83 -1.72 -31.37
N VAL A 131 11.56 -2.99 -31.05
CA VAL A 131 10.73 -3.40 -29.94
C VAL A 131 11.62 -3.91 -28.82
N GLN A 132 11.78 -3.09 -27.78
CA GLN A 132 12.57 -3.46 -26.59
C GLN A 132 11.82 -4.46 -25.70
N ASP A 133 10.48 -4.38 -25.69
CA ASP A 133 9.59 -5.22 -24.91
C ASP A 133 8.36 -5.55 -25.79
N MET A 134 8.00 -6.84 -25.89
CA MET A 134 6.86 -7.31 -26.68
C MET A 134 5.53 -6.62 -26.30
N MET A 135 5.42 -6.05 -25.09
CA MET A 135 4.26 -5.28 -24.65
C MET A 135 4.11 -3.92 -25.31
N GLN A 136 5.19 -3.39 -25.90
CA GLN A 136 5.13 -2.13 -26.63
C GLN A 136 4.43 -2.31 -27.99
N ASP A 137 4.41 -3.54 -28.53
CA ASP A 137 3.74 -3.91 -29.78
C ASP A 137 2.23 -4.08 -29.55
N THR A 138 1.59 -2.95 -29.25
CA THR A 138 0.15 -2.86 -28.96
C THR A 138 -0.65 -2.65 -30.24
N TRP A 139 -1.98 -2.68 -30.14
CA TRP A 139 -2.84 -2.39 -31.29
C TRP A 139 -2.56 -1.03 -31.96
N ASP A 140 -2.21 -0.02 -31.16
CA ASP A 140 -1.95 1.34 -31.61
C ASP A 140 -0.52 1.51 -32.17
N PHE A 141 0.40 0.61 -31.81
CA PHE A 141 1.77 0.58 -32.29
C PHE A 141 2.12 -0.85 -32.73
N ARG A 142 1.84 -1.16 -34.01
CA ARG A 142 2.07 -2.49 -34.59
C ARG A 142 3.25 -2.50 -35.54
N HIS A 143 4.37 -3.10 -35.15
CA HIS A 143 5.59 -3.12 -35.98
C HIS A 143 5.40 -3.87 -37.32
N CYS A 144 4.73 -5.02 -37.26
CA CYS A 144 4.38 -5.83 -38.44
C CYS A 144 2.97 -5.58 -38.98
N GLY A 145 2.29 -4.53 -38.53
CA GLY A 145 0.92 -4.23 -38.95
C GLY A 145 0.77 -4.24 -40.49
N ASN A 146 -0.14 -5.08 -41.00
CA ASN A 146 -0.40 -5.31 -42.42
C ASN A 146 0.75 -5.93 -43.24
N LYS A 147 1.86 -6.33 -42.61
CA LYS A 147 2.98 -7.03 -43.27
C LYS A 147 2.79 -8.55 -43.18
N ASN A 148 2.56 -9.03 -41.96
CA ASN A 148 2.37 -10.46 -41.67
C ASN A 148 0.95 -10.79 -41.15
N GLU A 149 0.05 -9.80 -41.14
CA GLU A 149 -1.32 -9.93 -40.69
C GLU A 149 -2.28 -9.89 -41.88
N PHE A 150 -3.12 -10.91 -42.01
CA PHE A 150 -4.07 -11.02 -43.11
C PHE A 150 -5.49 -11.31 -42.60
N PHE A 151 -6.48 -10.66 -43.22
CA PHE A 151 -7.87 -10.70 -42.76
C PHE A 151 -8.77 -11.52 -43.68
N GLY A 152 -9.73 -12.22 -43.06
CA GLY A 152 -10.76 -13.03 -43.72
C GLY A 152 -10.19 -14.11 -44.65
N ALA A 153 -10.93 -14.41 -45.73
CA ALA A 153 -10.52 -15.35 -46.78
C ALA A 153 -9.22 -14.95 -47.50
N GLY A 154 -8.85 -13.67 -47.45
CA GLY A 154 -7.56 -13.21 -47.99
C GLY A 154 -6.37 -13.81 -47.25
N GLY A 155 -6.51 -14.08 -45.95
CA GLY A 155 -5.45 -14.72 -45.15
C GLY A 155 -5.21 -16.16 -45.55
N GLN A 156 -6.26 -16.97 -45.66
CA GLN A 156 -6.11 -18.37 -46.08
C GLN A 156 -5.46 -18.47 -47.47
N ARG A 157 -5.90 -17.64 -48.42
CA ARG A 157 -5.30 -17.58 -49.77
C ARG A 157 -3.82 -17.20 -49.74
N ARG A 158 -3.42 -16.28 -48.85
CA ARG A 158 -2.00 -15.90 -48.68
C ARG A 158 -1.17 -17.05 -48.14
N ILE A 159 -1.70 -17.80 -47.18
CA ILE A 159 -1.01 -18.99 -46.66
C ILE A 159 -0.86 -20.05 -47.75
N GLU A 160 -1.90 -20.30 -48.55
CA GLU A 160 -1.83 -21.23 -49.69
C GLU A 160 -0.78 -20.81 -50.73
N MET A 161 -0.72 -19.52 -51.06
CA MET A 161 0.32 -18.99 -51.95
C MET A 161 1.72 -19.17 -51.38
N ALA A 162 1.92 -18.86 -50.09
CA ALA A 162 3.20 -19.02 -49.43
C ALA A 162 3.62 -20.51 -49.37
N LYS A 163 2.67 -21.42 -49.11
CA LYS A 163 2.88 -22.88 -49.20
C LYS A 163 3.42 -23.30 -50.56
N MET A 164 2.77 -22.85 -51.64
CA MET A 164 3.18 -23.18 -53.01
C MET A 164 4.56 -22.61 -53.39
N GLN A 165 4.92 -21.46 -52.83
CA GLN A 165 6.19 -20.79 -53.10
C GLN A 165 7.34 -21.28 -52.22
N SER A 166 7.04 -21.81 -51.04
CA SER A 166 8.07 -22.23 -50.10
C SER A 166 8.70 -23.56 -50.51
N LYS A 167 10.02 -23.68 -50.28
CA LYS A 167 10.73 -24.97 -50.32
C LYS A 167 10.58 -25.76 -49.02
N LEU A 168 9.73 -25.30 -48.10
CA LEU A 168 9.53 -25.93 -46.80
C LEU A 168 8.58 -27.11 -46.98
N ASN A 169 9.00 -28.28 -46.50
CA ASN A 169 8.23 -29.52 -46.65
C ASN A 169 7.01 -29.58 -45.73
N LEU A 170 6.90 -28.69 -44.74
CA LEU A 170 5.82 -28.73 -43.75
C LEU A 170 5.46 -27.32 -43.26
N TRP A 171 4.17 -26.99 -43.36
CA TRP A 171 3.59 -25.81 -42.75
C TRP A 171 2.81 -26.20 -41.50
N ARG A 172 2.96 -25.43 -40.42
CA ARG A 172 2.24 -25.63 -39.16
C ARG A 172 1.24 -24.52 -38.93
N TYR A 173 0.03 -24.91 -38.54
CA TYR A 173 -1.06 -23.98 -38.24
C TYR A 173 -1.37 -24.03 -36.76
N TYR A 174 -1.33 -22.89 -36.11
CA TYR A 174 -1.55 -22.79 -34.67
C TYR A 174 -2.79 -21.98 -34.35
N VAL A 175 -3.52 -22.42 -33.35
CA VAL A 175 -4.62 -21.64 -32.77
C VAL A 175 -4.58 -21.77 -31.26
N LEU A 176 -4.58 -20.62 -30.59
CA LEU A 176 -4.66 -20.56 -29.14
C LEU A 176 -6.13 -20.42 -28.74
N THR A 177 -6.58 -21.33 -27.89
CA THR A 177 -7.94 -21.33 -27.35
C THR A 177 -7.89 -21.16 -25.84
N ARG A 178 -8.85 -20.41 -25.32
CA ARG A 178 -8.98 -20.13 -23.89
C ARG A 178 -10.24 -20.79 -23.34
N GLU A 179 -10.26 -21.10 -22.05
CA GLU A 179 -11.51 -21.40 -21.34
C GLU A 179 -12.59 -20.33 -21.66
N PRO A 180 -13.74 -20.71 -22.25
CA PRO A 180 -14.73 -19.76 -22.76
C PRO A 180 -15.30 -18.78 -21.73
N MET A 181 -15.53 -19.21 -20.48
CA MET A 181 -16.08 -18.34 -19.44
C MET A 181 -15.06 -17.29 -18.99
N GLU A 182 -13.81 -17.68 -18.77
CA GLU A 182 -12.73 -16.75 -18.46
C GLU A 182 -12.52 -15.71 -19.57
N ARG A 183 -12.52 -16.18 -20.83
CA ARG A 183 -12.43 -15.31 -22.01
C ARG A 183 -13.56 -14.30 -22.02
N PHE A 184 -14.79 -14.75 -21.79
CA PHE A 184 -15.98 -13.90 -21.78
C PHE A 184 -15.91 -12.85 -20.67
N ILE A 185 -15.59 -13.25 -19.42
CA ILE A 185 -15.48 -12.34 -18.28
C ILE A 185 -14.37 -11.31 -18.53
N SER A 186 -13.18 -11.75 -18.97
CA SER A 186 -12.06 -10.86 -19.31
C SER A 186 -12.40 -9.91 -20.46
N GLY A 187 -13.19 -10.38 -21.43
CA GLY A 187 -13.83 -9.59 -22.48
C GLY A 187 -14.66 -8.45 -21.90
N PHE A 188 -15.63 -8.82 -21.07
CA PHE A 188 -16.63 -7.92 -20.52
C PHE A 188 -16.01 -6.84 -19.64
N LEU A 189 -15.12 -7.24 -18.73
CA LEU A 189 -14.44 -6.30 -17.84
C LEU A 189 -13.57 -5.30 -18.63
N ASP A 190 -12.76 -5.77 -19.56
CA ASP A 190 -11.89 -4.89 -20.37
C ASP A 190 -12.72 -3.93 -21.24
N LYS A 191 -13.68 -4.47 -22.01
CA LYS A 191 -14.38 -3.67 -23.03
C LYS A 191 -15.55 -2.86 -22.51
N CYS A 192 -16.30 -3.39 -21.54
CA CYS A 192 -17.57 -2.83 -21.11
C CYS A 192 -17.52 -2.11 -19.77
N VAL A 193 -16.54 -2.44 -18.91
CA VAL A 193 -16.39 -1.81 -17.59
C VAL A 193 -15.21 -0.83 -17.61
N ILE A 194 -13.99 -1.34 -17.74
CA ILE A 194 -12.76 -0.55 -17.59
C ILE A 194 -12.63 0.50 -18.69
N LYS A 195 -12.71 0.10 -19.97
CA LYS A 195 -12.59 1.06 -21.09
C LYS A 195 -13.75 2.04 -21.16
N ALA A 196 -14.95 1.65 -20.71
CA ALA A 196 -16.09 2.55 -20.64
C ALA A 196 -15.85 3.65 -19.59
N GLU A 197 -15.39 3.29 -18.39
CA GLU A 197 -15.03 4.24 -17.35
C GLU A 197 -13.90 5.19 -17.77
N ALA A 198 -12.89 4.69 -18.48
CA ALA A 198 -11.80 5.51 -19.01
C ALA A 198 -12.27 6.52 -20.09
N LYS A 199 -13.19 6.10 -20.97
CA LYS A 199 -13.72 6.93 -22.08
C LYS A 199 -14.81 7.92 -21.67
N ASN A 200 -15.46 7.73 -20.51
CA ASN A 200 -16.42 8.67 -19.94
C ASN A 200 -15.86 10.09 -19.73
N LYS A 201 -14.54 10.30 -19.88
CA LYS A 201 -13.89 11.60 -19.81
C LYS A 201 -13.87 12.39 -21.14
N THR A 202 -14.12 11.76 -22.30
CA THR A 202 -13.92 12.42 -23.61
C THR A 202 -14.89 12.02 -24.73
N VAL A 203 -15.66 10.93 -24.62
CA VAL A 203 -16.59 10.47 -25.69
C VAL A 203 -18.00 10.28 -25.14
N PRO A 204 -19.08 10.69 -25.85
CA PRO A 204 -20.46 10.52 -25.37
C PRO A 204 -20.76 9.07 -25.00
N THR A 205 -21.18 8.90 -23.76
CA THR A 205 -21.29 7.65 -23.03
C THR A 205 -22.64 7.00 -23.32
N GLY A 206 -22.71 6.17 -24.36
CA GLY A 206 -24.00 5.53 -24.69
C GLY A 206 -24.00 4.41 -25.72
N THR A 207 -22.96 4.23 -26.54
CA THR A 207 -23.00 3.29 -27.67
C THR A 207 -22.18 2.01 -27.46
N SER A 208 -21.18 1.99 -26.57
CA SER A 208 -20.39 0.78 -26.31
C SER A 208 -21.17 -0.26 -25.52
N CYS A 209 -20.91 -1.54 -25.79
CA CYS A 209 -21.53 -2.68 -25.12
C CYS A 209 -23.06 -2.63 -25.14
N TYR A 210 -23.61 -2.28 -26.31
CA TYR A 210 -25.05 -2.21 -26.58
C TYR A 210 -25.83 -1.28 -25.65
N GLY A 211 -25.17 -0.30 -25.02
CA GLY A 211 -25.81 0.63 -24.08
C GLY A 211 -26.12 0.02 -22.71
N CYS A 212 -25.56 -1.14 -22.37
CA CYS A 212 -25.86 -1.85 -21.12
C CYS A 212 -25.18 -1.27 -19.86
N LYS A 213 -24.28 -0.28 -20.00
CA LYS A 213 -23.66 0.45 -18.87
C LYS A 213 -23.08 -0.46 -17.76
N GLY A 214 -22.45 -1.57 -18.14
CA GLY A 214 -21.86 -2.53 -17.20
C GLY A 214 -22.83 -3.56 -16.62
N ASP A 215 -24.11 -3.57 -17.03
CA ASP A 215 -25.05 -4.64 -16.70
C ASP A 215 -24.75 -5.90 -17.54
N LEU A 216 -24.31 -6.96 -16.86
CA LEU A 216 -23.90 -8.21 -17.51
C LEU A 216 -25.08 -8.96 -18.15
N ALA A 217 -26.25 -8.95 -17.51
CA ALA A 217 -27.42 -9.67 -17.99
C ALA A 217 -27.97 -9.02 -19.27
N CYS A 218 -28.05 -7.70 -19.29
CA CYS A 218 -28.34 -6.89 -20.47
C CYS A 218 -27.35 -7.21 -21.59
N PHE A 219 -26.05 -7.20 -21.29
CA PHE A 219 -25.01 -7.43 -22.29
C PHE A 219 -25.12 -8.83 -22.90
N ILE A 220 -25.26 -9.87 -22.09
CA ILE A 220 -25.43 -11.26 -22.57
C ILE A 220 -26.63 -11.35 -23.51
N LYS A 221 -27.77 -10.76 -23.13
CA LYS A 221 -28.99 -10.78 -23.96
C LYS A 221 -28.79 -10.06 -25.29
N ALA A 222 -28.17 -8.89 -25.27
CA ALA A 222 -27.90 -8.11 -26.47
C ALA A 222 -26.90 -8.81 -27.40
N GLN A 223 -25.80 -9.34 -26.83
CA GLN A 223 -24.77 -10.07 -27.56
C GLN A 223 -25.32 -11.34 -28.20
N TYR A 224 -26.12 -12.12 -27.46
CA TYR A 224 -26.78 -13.31 -27.97
C TYR A 224 -27.73 -12.98 -29.13
N ASN A 225 -28.56 -11.95 -28.98
CA ASN A 225 -29.46 -11.49 -30.04
C ASN A 225 -28.69 -11.04 -31.29
N SER A 226 -27.52 -10.40 -31.13
CA SER A 226 -26.66 -10.02 -32.25
C SER A 226 -26.17 -11.26 -33.00
N PHE A 227 -25.75 -12.31 -32.30
CA PHE A 227 -25.27 -13.55 -32.90
C PHE A 227 -26.37 -14.44 -33.50
N LEU A 228 -27.61 -14.33 -33.04
CA LEU A 228 -28.73 -15.03 -33.69
C LEU A 228 -28.92 -14.63 -35.16
N VAL A 229 -28.54 -13.40 -35.55
CA VAL A 229 -28.55 -12.99 -36.95
C VAL A 229 -27.65 -13.91 -37.81
N ALA A 230 -26.49 -14.29 -37.27
CA ALA A 230 -25.56 -15.20 -37.92
C ALA A 230 -26.18 -16.58 -38.18
N THR A 231 -26.90 -17.10 -37.18
CA THR A 231 -27.55 -18.42 -37.28
C THR A 231 -28.68 -18.49 -38.31
N ARG A 232 -29.23 -17.35 -38.72
CA ARG A 232 -30.32 -17.24 -39.71
C ARG A 232 -29.79 -16.98 -41.12
N GLY A 233 -28.49 -17.21 -41.37
CA GLY A 233 -27.85 -16.94 -42.65
C GLY A 233 -27.51 -15.47 -42.90
N GLY A 234 -27.75 -14.58 -41.93
CA GLY A 234 -27.29 -13.20 -41.97
C GLY A 234 -25.82 -13.09 -41.55
N LYS A 235 -25.20 -11.92 -41.76
CA LYS A 235 -23.92 -11.59 -41.12
C LYS A 235 -24.21 -10.70 -39.91
N PRO A 236 -23.77 -11.05 -38.69
CA PRO A 236 -23.88 -10.13 -37.58
C PRO A 236 -23.06 -8.88 -37.93
N GLY A 237 -23.62 -7.70 -37.67
CA GLY A 237 -22.96 -6.44 -38.00
C GLY A 237 -21.54 -6.38 -37.41
N TYR A 238 -20.60 -5.76 -38.11
CA TYR A 238 -19.26 -5.57 -37.57
C TYR A 238 -19.34 -4.56 -36.41
N SER A 239 -19.04 -5.05 -35.20
CA SER A 239 -18.94 -4.22 -34.00
C SER A 239 -17.79 -4.72 -33.14
N MET A 240 -17.25 -3.83 -32.31
CA MET A 240 -16.17 -4.17 -31.39
C MET A 240 -16.61 -5.31 -30.45
N GLU A 241 -17.86 -5.31 -30.01
CA GLU A 241 -18.44 -6.38 -29.19
C GLU A 241 -18.49 -7.70 -29.96
N ASN A 242 -19.04 -7.71 -31.19
CA ASN A 242 -19.11 -8.95 -31.96
C ASN A 242 -17.72 -9.55 -32.24
N GLU A 243 -16.71 -8.72 -32.52
CA GLU A 243 -15.33 -9.18 -32.71
C GLU A 243 -14.70 -9.70 -31.40
N HIS A 244 -14.97 -9.12 -30.24
CA HIS A 244 -14.33 -9.57 -29.00
C HIS A 244 -15.04 -10.76 -28.33
N PHE A 245 -16.33 -10.96 -28.62
CA PHE A 245 -17.16 -11.95 -27.92
C PHE A 245 -17.69 -13.08 -28.82
N ALA A 246 -17.45 -13.05 -30.14
CA ALA A 246 -17.87 -14.17 -31.00
C ALA A 246 -17.25 -15.50 -30.54
N PRO A 247 -17.97 -16.63 -30.70
CA PRO A 247 -17.44 -17.94 -30.40
C PRO A 247 -16.06 -18.17 -31.03
N GLN A 248 -15.16 -18.81 -30.30
CA GLN A 248 -13.78 -19.05 -30.77
C GLN A 248 -13.75 -19.86 -32.08
N THR A 249 -14.72 -20.76 -32.25
CA THR A 249 -14.92 -21.56 -33.48
C THR A 249 -15.33 -20.75 -34.70
N TRP A 250 -15.69 -19.47 -34.54
CA TRP A 250 -16.12 -18.63 -35.67
C TRP A 250 -14.95 -17.90 -36.36
N TYR A 251 -13.73 -18.18 -35.91
CA TYR A 251 -12.54 -17.52 -36.41
C TYR A 251 -11.82 -18.33 -37.48
N CYS A 252 -11.13 -17.62 -38.37
CA CYS A 252 -10.10 -18.18 -39.27
C CYS A 252 -10.57 -19.40 -40.07
N GLN A 253 -11.84 -19.40 -40.52
CA GLN A 253 -12.39 -20.49 -41.32
C GLN A 253 -12.20 -21.88 -40.68
N LEU A 254 -12.24 -21.94 -39.34
CA LEU A 254 -12.08 -23.19 -38.60
C LEU A 254 -13.09 -24.26 -39.05
N GLY A 255 -14.26 -23.88 -39.57
CA GLY A 255 -15.22 -24.84 -40.14
C GLY A 255 -14.67 -25.68 -41.29
N SER A 256 -13.87 -25.09 -42.19
CA SER A 256 -13.27 -25.80 -43.33
C SER A 256 -11.87 -26.32 -43.06
N HIS A 257 -11.12 -25.67 -42.17
CA HIS A 257 -9.71 -25.97 -41.93
C HIS A 257 -9.43 -26.57 -40.53
N PHE A 258 -10.45 -27.00 -39.79
CA PHE A 258 -10.31 -27.46 -38.40
C PHE A 258 -9.16 -28.46 -38.19
N SER A 259 -9.05 -29.44 -39.10
CA SER A 259 -8.06 -30.52 -39.01
C SER A 259 -6.62 -30.10 -39.33
N GLU A 260 -6.44 -28.92 -39.94
CA GLU A 260 -5.11 -28.37 -40.25
C GLU A 260 -4.48 -27.69 -39.03
N TYR A 261 -5.31 -27.19 -38.11
CA TYR A 261 -4.85 -26.47 -36.91
C TYR A 261 -4.43 -27.41 -35.78
N ARG A 262 -3.28 -27.12 -35.19
CA ARG A 262 -2.90 -27.55 -33.86
C ARG A 262 -3.42 -26.56 -32.83
N PHE A 263 -4.16 -27.08 -31.87
CA PHE A 263 -4.79 -26.31 -30.82
C PHE A 263 -3.90 -26.29 -29.58
N PHE A 264 -3.64 -25.10 -29.07
CA PHE A 264 -3.04 -24.88 -27.76
C PHE A 264 -4.13 -24.35 -26.84
N HIS A 265 -4.51 -25.14 -25.85
CA HIS A 265 -5.55 -24.77 -24.91
C HIS A 265 -4.94 -24.22 -23.62
N TYR A 266 -5.50 -23.13 -23.11
CA TYR A 266 -5.09 -22.60 -21.81
C TYR A 266 -6.27 -22.07 -20.99
N SER A 267 -6.08 -22.13 -19.69
CA SER A 267 -6.91 -21.53 -18.65
C SER A 267 -5.99 -21.01 -17.55
N HIS A 268 -6.51 -20.30 -16.56
CA HIS A 268 -5.73 -20.15 -15.33
C HIS A 268 -5.80 -21.46 -14.54
N PRO A 269 -4.68 -22.08 -14.10
CA PRO A 269 -3.28 -21.63 -14.12
C PRO A 269 -2.39 -22.25 -15.23
N THR A 270 -2.96 -22.90 -16.25
CA THR A 270 -2.24 -23.69 -17.27
C THR A 270 -1.53 -22.87 -18.36
N THR A 271 -1.58 -21.53 -18.31
CA THR A 271 -0.92 -20.65 -19.29
C THR A 271 0.57 -20.94 -19.47
N GLY A 272 1.30 -21.20 -18.38
CA GLY A 272 2.74 -21.52 -18.45
C GLY A 272 2.99 -22.80 -19.24
N GLN A 273 2.26 -23.87 -18.93
CA GLN A 273 2.34 -25.14 -19.66
C GLN A 273 2.02 -24.96 -21.16
N MET A 274 1.01 -24.16 -21.49
CA MET A 274 0.67 -23.87 -22.87
C MET A 274 1.79 -23.13 -23.62
N LEU A 275 2.47 -22.20 -22.94
CA LEU A 275 3.62 -21.49 -23.50
C LEU A 275 4.80 -22.44 -23.72
N ASP A 276 5.09 -23.31 -22.75
CA ASP A 276 6.14 -24.33 -22.88
C ASP A 276 5.86 -25.22 -24.11
N GLU A 277 4.63 -25.73 -24.25
CA GLU A 277 4.23 -26.54 -25.41
C GLU A 277 4.34 -25.78 -26.75
N LEU A 278 4.02 -24.48 -26.76
CA LEU A 278 4.13 -23.65 -27.96
C LEU A 278 5.60 -23.40 -28.33
N PHE A 279 6.47 -23.18 -27.33
CA PHE A 279 7.88 -22.92 -27.56
C PHE A 279 8.67 -24.18 -27.92
N ASP A 280 8.32 -25.34 -27.35
CA ASP A 280 8.83 -26.63 -27.79
C ASP A 280 8.57 -26.87 -29.28
N GLU A 281 7.40 -26.44 -29.77
CA GLU A 281 7.06 -26.50 -31.20
C GLU A 281 7.88 -25.54 -32.05
N PHE A 282 8.16 -24.33 -31.56
CA PHE A 282 9.03 -23.39 -32.26
C PHE A 282 10.48 -23.88 -32.31
N GLU A 283 10.99 -24.45 -31.22
CA GLU A 283 12.32 -25.07 -31.17
C GLU A 283 12.42 -26.22 -32.19
N ALA A 284 11.39 -27.07 -32.29
CA ALA A 284 11.34 -28.15 -33.27
C ALA A 284 11.33 -27.65 -34.73
N LEU A 285 10.92 -26.39 -34.97
CA LEU A 285 10.96 -25.73 -36.27
C LEU A 285 12.26 -24.94 -36.52
N GLY A 286 13.22 -25.00 -35.61
CA GLY A 286 14.50 -24.32 -35.73
C GLY A 286 14.45 -22.82 -35.39
N VAL A 287 13.44 -22.38 -34.67
CA VAL A 287 13.39 -21.01 -34.13
C VAL A 287 14.49 -20.84 -33.08
N PRO A 288 15.36 -19.82 -33.17
CA PRO A 288 16.40 -19.57 -32.18
C PRO A 288 15.83 -19.30 -30.78
N LYS A 289 16.44 -19.86 -29.73
CA LYS A 289 16.07 -19.62 -28.31
C LYS A 289 16.27 -18.18 -27.81
N ARG A 290 16.71 -17.25 -28.66
CA ARG A 290 17.05 -15.87 -28.29
C ARG A 290 15.86 -14.92 -28.15
N MET A 291 14.64 -15.45 -28.24
CA MET A 291 13.44 -14.70 -27.87
C MET A 291 13.56 -14.38 -26.37
N GLY A 292 14.04 -13.16 -26.05
CA GLY A 292 14.58 -12.78 -24.74
C GLY A 292 13.83 -13.40 -23.57
N ASP A 293 14.58 -14.11 -22.73
CA ASP A 293 14.19 -14.81 -21.50
C ASP A 293 12.66 -14.91 -21.28
N TYR A 294 12.11 -16.03 -21.77
CA TYR A 294 10.71 -16.45 -21.66
C TYR A 294 10.05 -16.22 -20.29
N GLU A 295 10.84 -16.09 -19.23
CA GLU A 295 10.41 -15.78 -17.86
C GLU A 295 9.56 -14.50 -17.78
N ASP A 296 9.82 -13.49 -18.62
CA ASP A 296 9.07 -12.22 -18.61
C ASP A 296 7.64 -12.37 -19.17
N LEU A 297 7.40 -13.31 -20.10
CA LEU A 297 6.07 -13.58 -20.66
C LEU A 297 5.10 -14.15 -19.60
N THR A 298 5.63 -14.85 -18.59
CA THR A 298 4.88 -15.41 -17.46
C THR A 298 4.34 -14.32 -16.53
N PHE A 299 5.07 -13.23 -16.32
CA PHE A 299 4.65 -12.08 -15.50
C PHE A 299 3.60 -11.20 -16.19
N LEU A 300 3.60 -11.21 -17.51
CA LEU A 300 2.83 -10.34 -18.40
C LEU A 300 1.30 -10.60 -18.42
N TRP A 301 0.84 -11.74 -17.90
CA TRP A 301 -0.57 -12.18 -18.01
C TRP A 301 -1.43 -11.93 -16.79
N LEU A 302 -0.85 -11.33 -15.77
CA LEU A 302 -1.67 -10.69 -14.77
C LEU A 302 -2.28 -9.46 -15.44
N PRO A 303 -3.62 -9.31 -15.44
CA PRO A 303 -4.22 -8.08 -15.92
C PRO A 303 -3.44 -6.89 -15.33
N PRO A 304 -3.32 -5.75 -16.03
CA PRO A 304 -2.67 -4.54 -15.51
C PRO A 304 -3.30 -3.99 -14.21
N HIS A 305 -4.30 -4.71 -13.68
CA HIS A 305 -4.68 -4.70 -12.28
C HIS A 305 -4.32 -6.07 -11.66
N PRO A 306 -3.37 -6.13 -10.72
CA PRO A 306 -2.98 -7.39 -10.10
C PRO A 306 -4.16 -7.92 -9.29
N THR A 307 -4.83 -8.96 -9.78
CA THR A 307 -5.68 -9.79 -8.92
C THR A 307 -5.02 -11.09 -8.50
N SER A 308 -3.83 -11.41 -9.02
CA SER A 308 -3.02 -12.51 -8.46
C SER A 308 -1.58 -12.49 -8.96
N PRO A 309 -0.59 -11.93 -8.24
CA PRO A 309 0.82 -12.23 -8.45
C PRO A 309 1.06 -13.76 -8.47
N PRO A 310 2.19 -14.25 -9.02
CA PRO A 310 2.56 -15.68 -9.03
C PRO A 310 2.25 -16.33 -7.69
N ASP A 311 1.80 -17.59 -7.71
CA ASP A 311 1.24 -18.36 -6.59
C ASP A 311 2.13 -18.33 -5.33
N TYR A 312 2.12 -17.22 -4.60
CA TYR A 312 2.46 -17.21 -3.20
C TYR A 312 1.39 -18.06 -2.53
N PRO A 313 1.77 -19.10 -1.77
CA PRO A 313 0.79 -19.92 -1.06
C PRO A 313 -0.12 -18.96 -0.29
N ILE A 314 -1.42 -19.09 -0.53
CA ILE A 314 -2.43 -18.35 0.24
C ILE A 314 -2.08 -18.61 1.69
N LEU A 315 -1.67 -17.56 2.40
CA LEU A 315 -1.35 -17.68 3.82
C LEU A 315 -2.53 -18.35 4.50
N ASP A 316 -2.26 -19.48 5.15
CA ASP A 316 -3.25 -20.09 5.99
C ASP A 316 -3.63 -19.12 7.14
N GLU A 317 -4.77 -19.39 7.76
CA GLU A 317 -5.26 -18.58 8.88
C GLU A 317 -4.27 -18.55 10.06
N GLU A 318 -3.47 -19.60 10.25
CA GLU A 318 -2.47 -19.66 11.33
C GLU A 318 -1.38 -18.62 11.14
N HIS A 319 -0.89 -18.48 9.91
CA HIS A 319 0.08 -17.45 9.57
C HIS A 319 -0.55 -16.07 9.80
N LYS A 320 -1.74 -15.76 9.28
CA LYS A 320 -2.38 -14.45 9.51
C LYS A 320 -2.45 -14.09 11.00
N ILE A 321 -2.84 -15.05 11.84
CA ILE A 321 -2.90 -14.91 13.30
C ILE A 321 -1.51 -14.64 13.89
N ALA A 322 -0.50 -15.45 13.52
CA ALA A 322 0.87 -15.31 13.98
C ALA A 322 1.48 -13.95 13.62
N TYR A 323 1.07 -13.36 12.50
CA TYR A 323 1.56 -12.06 12.04
C TYR A 323 0.79 -10.87 12.64
N GLY A 324 -0.54 -10.93 12.65
CA GLY A 324 -1.36 -9.80 13.06
C GLY A 324 -1.39 -9.57 14.58
N ILE A 325 -1.46 -10.63 15.38
CA ILE A 325 -1.59 -10.49 16.85
C ILE A 325 -0.37 -9.79 17.48
N PRO A 326 0.88 -10.17 17.19
CA PRO A 326 2.03 -9.51 17.81
C PRO A 326 2.12 -8.02 17.50
N GLN A 327 1.74 -7.60 16.29
CA GLN A 327 1.72 -6.19 15.91
C GLN A 327 0.64 -5.42 16.67
N ILE A 328 -0.56 -6.00 16.81
CA ILE A 328 -1.64 -5.42 17.61
C ILE A 328 -1.20 -5.29 19.07
N VAL A 329 -0.63 -6.35 19.66
CA VAL A 329 -0.14 -6.32 21.04
C VAL A 329 0.95 -5.27 21.23
N ALA A 330 1.94 -5.20 20.34
CA ALA A 330 2.98 -4.18 20.36
C ALA A 330 2.39 -2.77 20.28
N ALA A 331 1.37 -2.58 19.43
CA ALA A 331 0.67 -1.31 19.31
C ALA A 331 -0.10 -0.95 20.60
N PHE A 332 -0.81 -1.91 21.19
CA PHE A 332 -1.53 -1.71 22.46
C PHE A 332 -0.60 -1.37 23.62
N ILE A 333 0.60 -1.93 23.67
CA ILE A 333 1.59 -1.64 24.71
C ILE A 333 2.20 -0.24 24.50
N GLY A 334 2.56 0.12 23.28
CA GLY A 334 3.22 1.40 23.02
C GLY A 334 2.31 2.62 23.04
N PHE A 335 0.99 2.44 22.83
CA PHE A 335 0.05 3.55 22.71
C PHE A 335 -0.12 4.32 24.03
N PRO A 336 -0.33 3.68 25.19
CA PRO A 336 -0.35 4.35 26.49
C PRO A 336 0.99 5.05 26.83
N VAL A 337 2.12 4.48 26.41
CA VAL A 337 3.45 5.04 26.69
C VAL A 337 3.64 6.36 25.93
N ASN A 338 3.29 6.39 24.64
CA ASN A 338 3.33 7.61 23.83
C ASN A 338 2.33 8.67 24.32
N ILE A 339 1.10 8.27 24.67
CA ILE A 339 0.10 9.19 25.25
C ILE A 339 0.61 9.79 26.56
N GLY A 340 1.13 8.96 27.46
CA GLY A 340 1.68 9.42 28.73
C GLY A 340 2.79 10.45 28.53
N MET A 341 3.71 10.17 27.60
CA MET A 341 4.79 11.10 27.28
C MET A 341 4.27 12.38 26.63
N LEU A 342 3.31 12.29 25.71
CA LEU A 342 2.68 13.45 25.07
C LEU A 342 2.04 14.37 26.11
N ILE A 343 1.29 13.82 27.08
CA ILE A 343 0.66 14.59 28.15
C ILE A 343 1.71 15.27 29.03
N VAL A 344 2.76 14.55 29.44
CA VAL A 344 3.85 15.10 30.26
C VAL A 344 4.58 16.21 29.49
N ALA A 345 4.88 15.99 28.21
CA ALA A 345 5.53 16.97 27.36
C ALA A 345 4.68 18.24 27.21
N ILE A 346 3.38 18.10 26.92
CA ILE A 346 2.45 19.24 26.84
C ILE A 346 2.37 19.99 28.18
N ARG A 347 2.30 19.29 29.31
CA ARG A 347 2.30 19.94 30.64
C ARG A 347 3.60 20.72 30.90
N ARG A 348 4.75 20.13 30.58
CA ARG A 348 6.07 20.74 30.75
C ARG A 348 6.36 21.87 29.78
N THR A 349 5.74 21.90 28.59
CA THR A 349 5.86 23.05 27.68
C THR A 349 5.29 24.34 28.24
N LYS A 350 4.45 24.29 29.30
CA LYS A 350 4.01 25.50 29.99
C LYS A 350 5.12 26.17 30.80
N ASP A 351 6.18 25.43 31.17
CA ASP A 351 7.35 25.95 31.86
C ASP A 351 8.35 26.51 30.82
N LEU A 352 8.25 27.81 30.53
CA LEU A 352 8.94 28.52 29.43
C LEU A 352 10.43 28.21 29.23
N CYS A 353 11.19 27.86 30.27
CA CYS A 353 12.64 27.65 30.19
C CYS A 353 13.08 26.26 29.68
N SER A 354 12.18 25.26 29.64
CA SER A 354 12.47 23.88 29.16
C SER A 354 11.76 23.50 27.86
N THR A 355 11.05 24.48 27.29
CA THR A 355 10.04 24.35 26.23
C THR A 355 10.48 23.56 25.02
N PHE A 356 11.70 23.76 24.52
CA PHE A 356 12.03 23.27 23.18
C PHE A 356 12.18 21.75 23.08
N PHE A 357 12.92 21.13 23.99
CA PHE A 357 13.09 19.67 24.00
C PHE A 357 11.75 18.95 24.16
N TYR A 358 10.91 19.41 25.10
CA TYR A 358 9.59 18.84 25.31
C TYR A 358 8.62 19.11 24.16
N PHE A 359 8.76 20.24 23.46
CA PHE A 359 7.97 20.52 22.27
C PHE A 359 8.29 19.55 21.15
N ILE A 360 9.57 19.32 20.84
CA ILE A 360 9.96 18.31 19.85
C ILE A 360 9.47 16.92 20.29
N LEU A 361 9.68 16.58 21.56
CA LEU A 361 9.26 15.28 22.09
C LEU A 361 7.75 15.06 21.97
N ALA A 362 6.94 16.11 22.17
CA ALA A 362 5.49 16.05 21.95
C ALA A 362 5.15 15.77 20.48
N GLN A 363 5.81 16.44 19.53
CA GLN A 363 5.61 16.18 18.10
C GLN A 363 6.04 14.76 17.72
N LEU A 364 7.15 14.28 18.26
CA LEU A 364 7.63 12.92 18.05
C LEU A 364 6.62 11.88 18.57
N CYS A 365 6.08 12.07 19.77
CA CYS A 365 5.05 11.19 20.33
C CYS A 365 3.77 11.21 19.49
N LEU A 366 3.38 12.37 18.94
CA LEU A 366 2.21 12.46 18.05
C LEU A 366 2.43 11.68 16.75
N LEU A 367 3.59 11.81 16.12
CA LEU A 367 3.94 11.06 14.91
C LEU A 367 3.99 9.54 15.18
N ASN A 368 4.59 9.14 16.30
CA ASN A 368 4.62 7.73 16.73
C ASN A 368 3.20 7.18 16.95
N LEU A 369 2.28 7.97 17.53
CA LEU A 369 0.86 7.56 17.69
C LEU A 369 0.16 7.35 16.35
N ILE A 370 0.36 8.27 15.38
CA ILE A 370 -0.20 8.15 14.03
C ILE A 370 0.34 6.88 13.36
N GLN A 371 1.65 6.66 13.43
CA GLN A 371 2.29 5.49 12.83
C GLN A 371 1.78 4.19 13.46
N MET A 372 1.70 4.12 14.79
CA MET A 372 1.17 2.96 15.51
C MET A 372 -0.28 2.67 15.16
N GLN A 373 -1.12 3.71 15.00
CA GLN A 373 -2.49 3.55 14.56
C GLN A 373 -2.55 2.97 13.14
N SER A 374 -1.73 3.47 12.21
CA SER A 374 -1.65 2.92 10.85
C SER A 374 -1.27 1.44 10.85
N HIS A 375 -0.26 1.04 11.65
CA HIS A 375 0.13 -0.37 11.76
C HIS A 375 -0.94 -1.25 12.39
N MET A 376 -1.56 -0.80 13.48
CA MET A 376 -2.64 -1.54 14.14
C MET A 376 -3.80 -1.79 13.19
N VAL A 377 -4.20 -0.77 12.43
CA VAL A 377 -5.29 -0.88 11.48
C VAL A 377 -4.95 -1.85 10.35
N ALA A 378 -3.73 -1.78 9.79
CA ALA A 378 -3.30 -2.71 8.75
C ALA A 378 -3.12 -4.16 9.29
N ALA A 379 -2.72 -4.34 10.54
CA ALA A 379 -2.72 -5.65 11.20
C ALA A 379 -4.14 -6.20 11.39
N VAL A 380 -5.11 -5.36 11.78
CA VAL A 380 -6.53 -5.75 11.89
C VAL A 380 -7.11 -6.14 10.53
N ILE A 381 -6.77 -5.39 9.47
CA ILE A 381 -7.19 -5.73 8.10
C ILE A 381 -6.66 -7.10 7.71
N THR A 382 -5.37 -7.34 7.95
CA THR A 382 -4.72 -8.62 7.70
C THR A 382 -5.45 -9.78 8.37
N LEU A 383 -5.96 -9.58 9.59
CA LEU A 383 -6.65 -10.60 10.37
C LEU A 383 -8.12 -10.79 9.98
N VAL A 384 -8.85 -9.71 9.70
CA VAL A 384 -10.33 -9.73 9.72
C VAL A 384 -10.95 -9.70 8.32
N ALA A 385 -10.34 -9.03 7.36
CA ALA A 385 -11.00 -8.82 6.07
C ALA A 385 -10.04 -8.48 4.93
N ASP A 386 -10.38 -8.97 3.74
CA ASP A 386 -9.87 -8.40 2.48
C ASP A 386 -10.54 -7.02 2.27
N THR A 387 -10.14 -6.03 3.08
CA THR A 387 -10.67 -4.68 2.92
C THR A 387 -10.14 -4.15 1.60
N GLY A 388 -11.05 -3.84 0.68
CA GLY A 388 -10.69 -3.41 -0.67
C GLY A 388 -9.66 -2.26 -0.72
N PRO A 389 -9.04 -2.05 -1.89
CA PRO A 389 -7.82 -1.26 -2.06
C PRO A 389 -7.91 0.17 -1.50
N LYS A 390 -9.11 0.77 -1.44
CA LYS A 390 -9.33 2.13 -0.94
C LYS A 390 -8.85 2.36 0.48
N PHE A 391 -8.98 1.36 1.36
CA PHE A 391 -8.60 1.53 2.76
C PHE A 391 -7.07 1.52 2.92
N SER A 392 -6.41 0.61 2.20
CA SER A 392 -4.94 0.54 2.15
C SER A 392 -4.33 1.84 1.59
N MET A 393 -4.98 2.47 0.60
CA MET A 393 -4.53 3.72 -0.01
C MET A 393 -4.46 4.92 0.94
N LEU A 394 -5.12 4.90 2.10
CA LEU A 394 -5.07 6.02 3.06
C LEU A 394 -4.13 5.75 4.23
N THR A 395 -4.22 4.55 4.80
CA THR A 395 -3.51 4.22 6.05
C THR A 395 -2.02 4.04 5.85
N ILE A 396 -1.63 3.47 4.72
CA ILE A 396 -0.22 3.28 4.35
C ILE A 396 0.49 4.63 4.17
N PRO A 397 0.03 5.55 3.29
CA PRO A 397 0.69 6.84 3.11
C PRO A 397 0.84 7.62 4.41
N LEU A 398 -0.19 7.56 5.27
CA LEU A 398 -0.20 8.24 6.55
C LEU A 398 0.87 7.68 7.50
N GLY A 399 0.97 6.36 7.60
CA GLY A 399 1.97 5.69 8.44
C GLY A 399 3.40 5.98 7.98
N TYR A 400 3.63 5.98 6.66
CA TYR A 400 4.94 6.26 6.07
C TYR A 400 5.37 7.71 6.23
N ALA A 401 4.46 8.64 5.97
CA ALA A 401 4.73 10.05 6.21
C ALA A 401 5.07 10.27 7.70
N ALA A 402 4.37 9.60 8.61
CA ALA A 402 4.61 9.73 10.05
C ALA A 402 5.99 9.19 10.45
N CYS A 403 6.37 8.02 9.95
CA CYS A 403 7.71 7.45 10.17
C CYS A 403 8.79 8.40 9.65
N PHE A 404 8.66 8.83 8.41
CA PHE A 404 9.62 9.72 7.78
C PHE A 404 9.83 11.02 8.59
N SER A 405 8.73 11.66 8.99
CA SER A 405 8.80 12.87 9.80
C SER A 405 9.39 12.61 11.19
N SER A 406 9.17 11.42 11.76
CA SER A 406 9.76 11.04 13.04
C SER A 406 11.28 10.90 12.95
N ASP A 407 11.81 10.35 11.84
CA ASP A 407 13.25 10.19 11.63
C ASP A 407 13.97 11.53 11.45
N LEU A 408 13.41 12.44 10.65
CA LEU A 408 13.92 13.81 10.56
C LEU A 408 13.95 14.48 11.93
N LEU A 409 12.90 14.30 12.72
CA LEU A 409 12.80 14.90 14.04
C LEU A 409 13.85 14.34 15.02
N ARG A 410 14.18 13.04 14.94
CA ARG A 410 15.31 12.42 15.68
C ARG A 410 16.65 13.05 15.31
N GLY A 411 16.87 13.30 14.01
CA GLY A 411 18.05 14.01 13.53
C GLY A 411 18.14 15.43 14.12
N VAL A 412 17.03 16.16 14.12
CA VAL A 412 16.92 17.51 14.72
C VAL A 412 17.21 17.49 16.22
N ILE A 413 16.67 16.53 16.98
CA ILE A 413 16.94 16.39 18.42
C ILE A 413 18.45 16.18 18.65
N SER A 414 19.08 15.31 17.85
CA SER A 414 20.50 14.98 17.97
C SER A 414 21.38 16.19 17.69
N LEU A 415 21.10 16.94 16.61
CA LEU A 415 21.81 18.16 16.26
C LEU A 415 21.61 19.26 17.32
N HIS A 416 20.39 19.39 17.84
CA HIS A 416 20.10 20.33 18.91
C HIS A 416 20.91 20.01 20.17
N ARG A 417 20.99 18.72 20.55
CA ARG A 417 21.81 18.28 21.69
C ARG A 417 23.29 18.51 21.47
N MET A 418 23.80 18.25 20.26
CA MET A 418 25.18 18.56 19.91
C MET A 418 25.45 20.06 20.12
N THR A 419 24.56 20.93 19.63
CA THR A 419 24.70 22.38 19.76
C THR A 419 24.72 22.84 21.22
N LEU A 420 23.85 22.28 22.07
CA LEU A 420 23.81 22.60 23.50
C LEU A 420 25.10 22.20 24.24
N ILE A 421 25.70 21.07 23.88
CA ILE A 421 26.87 20.51 24.59
C ILE A 421 28.16 21.12 24.06
N ALA A 422 28.31 21.23 22.73
CA ALA A 422 29.50 21.75 22.10
C ALA A 422 29.62 23.28 22.22
N PHE A 423 28.48 24.00 22.20
CA PHE A 423 28.47 25.47 22.17
C PHE A 423 27.53 26.08 23.23
N PRO A 424 27.75 25.82 24.53
CA PRO A 424 26.81 26.22 25.59
C PRO A 424 26.61 27.73 25.70
N HIS A 425 27.60 28.54 25.32
CA HIS A 425 27.50 30.00 25.31
C HIS A 425 26.62 30.49 24.15
N ARG A 426 26.91 30.07 22.92
CA ARG A 426 26.15 30.46 21.72
C ARG A 426 24.74 29.89 21.68
N ALA A 427 24.51 28.73 22.30
CA ALA A 427 23.20 28.11 22.33
C ALA A 427 22.13 28.91 23.10
N LYS A 428 22.53 29.92 23.88
CA LYS A 428 21.61 30.89 24.49
C LYS A 428 21.13 31.96 23.51
N ASP A 429 21.96 32.29 22.51
CA ASP A 429 21.73 33.40 21.58
C ASP A 429 20.90 32.99 20.35
N ILE A 430 20.81 31.69 20.07
CA ILE A 430 19.97 31.19 18.97
C ILE A 430 18.49 31.43 19.32
N PRO A 431 17.71 32.16 18.49
CA PRO A 431 16.29 32.41 18.73
C PRO A 431 15.49 31.11 18.65
N LYS A 432 15.38 30.44 19.81
CA LYS A 432 14.95 29.03 19.94
C LYS A 432 13.55 28.75 19.43
N TRP A 433 12.66 29.73 19.43
CA TRP A 433 11.25 29.47 19.11
C TRP A 433 10.92 29.69 17.63
N VAL A 434 11.46 30.74 17.00
CA VAL A 434 11.13 31.06 15.59
C VAL A 434 11.76 30.03 14.65
N PHE A 435 13.08 29.82 14.73
CA PHE A 435 13.79 28.87 13.88
C PHE A 435 13.20 27.46 13.98
N MET A 436 12.79 27.08 15.18
CA MET A 436 12.29 25.73 15.43
C MET A 436 10.83 25.54 15.05
N THR A 437 10.01 26.59 15.14
CA THR A 437 8.64 26.55 14.62
C THR A 437 8.67 26.43 13.11
N ILE A 438 9.60 27.14 12.44
CA ILE A 438 9.83 27.00 10.99
C ILE A 438 10.27 25.58 10.66
N LEU A 439 11.28 25.05 11.35
CA LEU A 439 11.78 23.70 11.11
C LEU A 439 10.70 22.62 11.28
N ILE A 440 9.86 22.73 12.32
CA ILE A 440 8.76 21.79 12.55
C ILE A 440 7.67 21.97 11.50
N PHE A 441 7.33 23.21 11.14
CA PHE A 441 6.40 23.48 10.04
C PHE A 441 6.91 22.87 8.73
N ASP A 442 8.20 22.98 8.42
CA ASP A 442 8.80 22.40 7.21
C ASP A 442 8.75 20.86 7.24
N ILE A 443 8.97 20.23 8.40
CA ILE A 443 8.82 18.77 8.56
C ILE A 443 7.36 18.33 8.32
N PHE A 444 6.38 19.09 8.81
CA PHE A 444 4.96 18.80 8.57
C PHE A 444 4.52 19.14 7.14
N LEU A 445 5.07 20.20 6.53
CA LEU A 445 4.84 20.50 5.12
C LEU A 445 5.34 19.35 4.26
N PHE A 446 6.55 18.86 4.56
CA PHE A 446 7.11 17.69 3.91
C PHE A 446 6.22 16.45 4.14
N PHE A 447 5.71 16.22 5.34
CA PHE A 447 4.74 15.14 5.65
C PHE A 447 3.53 15.17 4.70
N PHE A 448 2.89 16.34 4.54
CA PHE A 448 1.72 16.47 3.67
C PHE A 448 2.06 16.32 2.19
N VAL A 449 3.21 16.85 1.76
CA VAL A 449 3.72 16.66 0.40
C VAL A 449 3.97 15.17 0.15
N ALA A 450 4.60 14.47 1.09
CA ALA A 450 4.86 13.04 1.01
C ALA A 450 3.55 12.24 0.86
N ILE A 451 2.52 12.50 1.70
CA ILE A 451 1.21 11.85 1.55
C ILE A 451 0.64 12.03 0.14
N LYS A 452 0.74 13.24 -0.43
CA LYS A 452 0.25 13.54 -1.78
C LYS A 452 1.03 12.80 -2.86
N PHE A 453 2.31 12.49 -2.65
CA PHE A 453 3.08 11.64 -3.57
C PHE A 453 2.70 10.16 -3.44
N TYR A 454 2.41 9.68 -2.24
CA TYR A 454 2.06 8.28 -1.99
C TYR A 454 0.63 7.89 -2.39
N THR A 455 -0.32 8.84 -2.44
CA THR A 455 -1.76 8.55 -2.63
C THR A 455 -2.25 8.30 -4.07
N PRO A 456 -1.86 9.03 -5.13
CA PRO A 456 -2.68 9.08 -6.36
C PRO A 456 -2.45 7.96 -7.39
N GLN A 457 -1.44 7.09 -7.26
CA GLN A 457 -1.01 6.23 -8.38
C GLN A 457 -0.68 4.78 -8.03
N GLY A 458 -1.09 4.26 -6.87
CA GLY A 458 -0.75 2.88 -6.50
C GLY A 458 0.75 2.65 -6.31
N ALA A 459 1.53 3.71 -6.10
CA ALA A 459 2.97 3.65 -5.89
C ALA A 459 3.35 2.80 -4.67
N ALA A 460 2.45 2.70 -3.70
CA ALA A 460 2.54 1.85 -2.52
C ALA A 460 1.18 1.17 -2.35
N TYR A 461 1.16 -0.16 -2.31
CA TYR A 461 -0.04 -0.92 -1.99
C TYR A 461 0.24 -1.98 -0.93
N PHE A 462 -0.79 -2.29 -0.15
CA PHE A 462 -0.77 -3.43 0.75
C PHE A 462 -0.89 -4.70 -0.10
N SER A 463 -0.01 -5.67 0.09
CA SER A 463 -0.15 -6.99 -0.49
C SER A 463 -0.60 -7.97 0.60
N PRO A 464 -1.91 -8.25 0.73
CA PRO A 464 -2.40 -9.17 1.77
C PRO A 464 -1.73 -10.54 1.72
N ARG A 465 -1.37 -10.99 0.50
CA ARG A 465 -0.75 -12.31 0.27
C ARG A 465 0.70 -12.40 0.72
N GLN A 466 1.44 -11.29 0.72
CA GLN A 466 2.85 -11.29 1.11
C GLN A 466 3.06 -10.73 2.52
N LEU A 467 1.98 -10.24 3.16
CA LEU A 467 2.02 -9.47 4.42
C LEU A 467 2.96 -8.26 4.38
N LEU A 468 3.35 -7.85 3.18
CA LEU A 468 4.14 -6.68 2.96
C LEU A 468 3.23 -5.48 3.08
N PHE A 469 3.49 -4.68 4.12
CA PHE A 469 2.81 -3.41 4.35
C PHE A 469 3.01 -2.45 3.17
N LEU A 470 4.12 -2.58 2.45
CA LEU A 470 4.37 -1.90 1.20
C LEU A 470 4.99 -2.82 0.18
N LYS A 471 4.40 -2.84 -1.00
CA LYS A 471 5.15 -3.10 -2.21
C LYS A 471 5.21 -1.82 -3.03
N PHE A 472 6.43 -1.36 -3.30
CA PHE A 472 6.68 -0.34 -4.31
C PHE A 472 6.65 -1.06 -5.65
N ASP A 473 5.73 -0.67 -6.53
CA ASP A 473 5.68 -1.25 -7.87
C ASP A 473 6.95 -0.85 -8.64
N LYS A 474 7.75 -1.85 -9.03
CA LYS A 474 9.00 -1.66 -9.78
C LYS A 474 8.75 -0.99 -11.14
N ILE A 475 7.55 -1.16 -11.70
CA ILE A 475 7.17 -0.67 -13.03
C ILE A 475 6.97 0.85 -13.02
N TRP A 476 6.59 1.44 -11.88
CA TRP A 476 6.27 2.86 -11.80
C TRP A 476 7.45 3.71 -11.35
N ILE A 477 7.92 4.59 -12.24
CA ILE A 477 9.04 5.53 -11.97
C ILE A 477 8.82 6.38 -10.70
N PHE A 478 7.57 6.81 -10.44
CA PHE A 478 7.24 7.58 -9.24
C PHE A 478 7.40 6.76 -7.96
N SER A 479 7.10 5.46 -8.00
CA SER A 479 7.29 4.54 -6.88
C SER A 479 8.77 4.44 -6.53
N GLN A 480 9.62 4.28 -7.55
CA GLN A 480 11.08 4.26 -7.38
C GLN A 480 11.63 5.56 -6.82
N ILE A 481 11.25 6.72 -7.39
CA ILE A 481 11.67 8.03 -6.89
C ILE A 481 11.27 8.20 -5.42
N THR A 482 10.05 7.81 -5.07
CA THR A 482 9.55 7.96 -3.71
C THR A 482 10.30 7.06 -2.73
N ASN A 483 10.59 5.81 -3.11
CA ASN A 483 11.43 4.92 -2.31
C ASN A 483 12.86 5.47 -2.15
N GLN A 484 13.44 6.06 -3.19
CA GLN A 484 14.77 6.67 -3.11
C GLN A 484 14.79 7.90 -2.20
N ILE A 485 13.78 8.78 -2.28
CA ILE A 485 13.65 9.92 -1.36
C ILE A 485 13.57 9.43 0.09
N ARG A 486 12.74 8.42 0.35
CA ARG A 486 12.60 7.78 1.67
C ARG A 486 13.96 7.30 2.20
N ILE A 487 14.66 6.50 1.40
CA ILE A 487 15.97 5.96 1.73
C ILE A 487 16.95 7.10 2.03
N CYS A 488 17.09 8.06 1.13
CA CYS A 488 17.99 9.20 1.27
C CYS A 488 17.76 9.96 2.58
N CYS A 489 16.52 10.27 2.94
CA CYS A 489 16.23 11.03 4.14
C CYS A 489 16.46 10.25 5.43
N ASN A 490 16.19 8.94 5.44
CA ASN A 490 16.54 8.09 6.58
C ASN A 490 18.06 8.04 6.78
N TYR A 491 18.83 7.87 5.70
CA TYR A 491 20.30 7.91 5.74
C TYR A 491 20.81 9.28 6.21
N ILE A 492 20.27 10.39 5.71
CA ILE A 492 20.65 11.74 6.16
C ILE A 492 20.42 11.90 7.66
N SER A 493 19.26 11.46 8.17
CA SER A 493 18.91 11.53 9.60
C SER A 493 19.85 10.68 10.46
N LEU A 494 20.16 9.47 9.98
CA LEU A 494 21.09 8.55 10.63
C LEU A 494 22.51 9.12 10.69
N VAL A 495 23.02 9.61 9.57
CA VAL A 495 24.36 10.21 9.48
C VAL A 495 24.45 11.45 10.36
N ALA A 496 23.44 12.33 10.32
CA ALA A 496 23.39 13.51 11.17
C ALA A 496 23.40 13.14 12.67
N GLY A 497 22.65 12.12 13.06
CA GLY A 497 22.66 11.59 14.42
C GLY A 497 24.01 11.00 14.82
N ALA A 498 24.61 10.17 13.96
CA ALA A 498 25.88 9.53 14.21
C ALA A 498 27.01 10.56 14.37
N LEU A 499 27.10 11.54 13.47
CA LEU A 499 28.05 12.64 13.56
C LEU A 499 27.82 13.48 14.83
N SER A 500 26.56 13.76 15.18
CA SER A 500 26.22 14.48 16.41
C SER A 500 26.75 13.74 17.65
N TYR A 501 26.52 12.42 17.75
CA TYR A 501 26.99 11.63 18.89
C TYR A 501 28.50 11.34 18.87
N ALA A 502 29.13 11.28 17.70
CA ALA A 502 30.58 11.21 17.57
C ALA A 502 31.27 12.46 18.14
N VAL A 503 30.64 13.64 18.03
CA VAL A 503 31.13 14.88 18.65
C VAL A 503 30.77 14.95 20.14
N ILE A 504 29.55 14.59 20.51
CA ILE A 504 29.06 14.65 21.90
C ILE A 504 29.85 13.72 22.82
N THR A 505 30.12 12.48 22.39
CA THR A 505 30.68 11.44 23.26
C THR A 505 32.07 11.80 23.82
N PRO A 506 33.05 12.23 23.01
CA PRO A 506 34.34 12.71 23.52
C PRO A 506 34.18 13.91 24.45
N LEU A 507 33.31 14.88 24.10
CA LEU A 507 33.07 16.04 24.96
C LEU A 507 32.53 15.63 26.33
N LEU A 508 31.62 14.65 26.38
CA LEU A 508 31.12 14.11 27.65
C LEU A 508 32.20 13.40 28.45
N LEU A 509 33.14 12.70 27.80
CA LEU A 509 34.24 11.99 28.47
C LEU A 509 35.28 12.97 29.05
N PHE A 510 35.69 13.97 28.26
CA PHE A 510 36.77 14.89 28.65
C PHE A 510 36.29 16.07 29.53
N HIS A 511 35.02 16.49 29.40
CA HIS A 511 34.49 17.67 30.12
C HIS A 511 33.46 17.35 31.22
N LYS A 512 33.49 16.15 31.81
CA LYS A 512 32.53 15.71 32.85
C LYS A 512 32.29 16.73 33.97
N ARG A 513 33.30 17.53 34.36
CA ARG A 513 33.19 18.48 35.48
C ARG A 513 32.29 19.69 35.22
N LYS A 514 31.90 19.99 33.97
CA LYS A 514 31.14 21.21 33.65
C LYS A 514 29.66 21.00 33.30
N LEU A 515 29.21 19.77 33.03
CA LEU A 515 27.79 19.52 32.68
C LEU A 515 26.92 19.22 33.90
N LYS A 516 25.67 19.71 33.88
CA LYS A 516 24.66 19.33 34.87
C LYS A 516 24.34 17.84 34.70
N LYS A 517 24.19 17.12 35.82
CA LYS A 517 23.82 15.69 35.85
C LYS A 517 22.55 15.38 35.03
N ALA A 518 21.58 16.30 35.02
CA ALA A 518 20.36 16.17 34.25
C ALA A 518 20.63 16.14 32.73
N ASP A 519 21.47 17.05 32.23
CA ASP A 519 21.81 17.11 30.81
C ASP A 519 22.58 15.87 30.36
N TYR A 520 23.54 15.41 31.17
CA TYR A 520 24.26 14.15 30.93
C TYR A 520 23.31 12.95 30.82
N THR A 521 22.35 12.87 31.74
CA THR A 521 21.37 11.77 31.79
C THR A 521 20.48 11.78 30.55
N ILE A 522 19.99 12.95 30.13
CA ILE A 522 19.14 13.05 28.93
C ILE A 522 19.94 12.73 27.67
N THR A 523 21.20 13.16 27.58
CA THR A 523 22.05 12.86 26.42
C THR A 523 22.31 11.36 26.28
N ILE A 524 22.55 10.64 27.39
CA ILE A 524 22.69 9.18 27.35
C ILE A 524 21.38 8.53 26.91
N GLN A 525 20.23 8.99 27.44
CA GLN A 525 18.93 8.46 27.04
C GLN A 525 18.70 8.59 25.53
N LEU A 526 18.99 9.78 24.98
CA LEU A 526 18.82 10.04 23.56
C LEU A 526 19.83 9.27 22.70
N PHE A 527 21.03 9.02 23.21
CA PHE A 527 22.00 8.15 22.55
C PHE A 527 21.51 6.69 22.50
N VAL A 528 20.95 6.18 23.59
CA VAL A 528 20.36 4.83 23.64
C VAL A 528 19.19 4.72 22.65
N THR A 529 18.28 5.70 22.62
CA THR A 529 17.17 5.69 21.64
C THR A 529 17.67 5.76 20.20
N PHE A 530 18.73 6.54 19.96
CA PHE A 530 19.36 6.61 18.64
C PHE A 530 19.95 5.25 18.24
N CYS A 531 20.71 4.60 19.12
CA CYS A 531 21.27 3.26 18.86
C CYS A 531 20.18 2.23 18.53
N CYS A 532 19.07 2.21 19.28
CA CYS A 532 17.97 1.31 18.96
C CYS A 532 17.33 1.63 17.60
N SER A 533 17.26 2.91 17.23
CA SER A 533 16.77 3.32 15.90
C SER A 533 17.68 2.85 14.77
N ILE A 534 19.01 2.80 14.99
CA ILE A 534 19.95 2.23 14.01
C ILE A 534 19.65 0.74 13.80
N ILE A 535 19.43 -0.02 14.87
CA ILE A 535 19.15 -1.46 14.78
C ILE A 535 17.88 -1.71 13.96
N CYS A 536 16.81 -0.96 14.23
CA CYS A 536 15.57 -1.03 13.46
C CYS A 536 15.78 -0.64 11.99
N PHE A 537 16.55 0.44 11.75
CA PHE A 537 16.89 0.90 10.40
C PHE A 537 17.66 -0.16 9.60
N VAL A 538 18.67 -0.80 10.19
CA VAL A 538 19.45 -1.86 9.54
C VAL A 538 18.56 -3.06 9.19
N GLY A 539 17.69 -3.48 10.13
CA GLY A 539 16.72 -4.55 9.86
C GLY A 539 15.80 -4.23 8.69
N TRP A 540 15.41 -2.97 8.53
CA TRP A 540 14.51 -2.54 7.47
C TRP A 540 15.19 -2.29 6.13
N GLU A 541 16.26 -1.50 6.07
CA GLU A 541 16.87 -1.08 4.80
C GLU A 541 17.94 -2.04 4.27
N VAL A 542 18.54 -2.86 5.13
CA VAL A 542 19.65 -3.74 4.74
C VAL A 542 19.19 -5.20 4.71
N VAL A 543 18.52 -5.65 5.77
CA VAL A 543 18.12 -7.06 5.88
C VAL A 543 16.90 -7.38 5.04
N LEU A 544 15.93 -6.46 4.94
CA LEU A 544 14.70 -6.70 4.16
C LEU A 544 14.96 -6.89 2.66
N PRO A 545 15.73 -6.02 1.97
CA PRO A 545 15.97 -6.22 0.54
C PRO A 545 16.79 -7.48 0.24
N TRP A 546 17.66 -7.87 1.17
CA TRP A 546 18.40 -9.14 1.06
C TRP A 546 17.49 -10.37 1.21
N ALA A 547 16.41 -10.23 1.98
CA ALA A 547 15.43 -11.30 2.17
C ALA A 547 14.51 -11.52 0.95
N ASP A 548 14.35 -10.53 0.08
CA ASP A 548 13.56 -10.69 -1.15
C ASP A 548 14.16 -11.73 -2.09
N ASP A 549 15.48 -11.99 -2.00
CA ASP A 549 16.18 -13.03 -2.76
C ASP A 549 16.17 -14.41 -2.07
N SER A 550 15.60 -14.50 -0.85
CA SER A 550 15.57 -15.73 -0.05
C SER A 550 14.34 -16.60 -0.34
N THR A 551 14.31 -17.81 0.22
CA THR A 551 13.14 -18.70 0.09
C THR A 551 11.86 -17.99 0.58
N PRO A 552 10.67 -18.27 -0.01
CA PRO A 552 9.43 -17.57 0.35
C PRO A 552 9.12 -17.56 1.85
N THR A 553 9.40 -18.65 2.56
CA THR A 553 9.17 -18.75 4.01
C THR A 553 10.10 -17.83 4.81
N THR A 554 11.36 -17.73 4.39
CA THR A 554 12.37 -16.86 5.02
C THR A 554 12.03 -15.40 4.77
N ALA A 555 11.61 -15.05 3.55
CA ALA A 555 11.17 -13.72 3.18
C ALA A 555 9.99 -13.25 4.04
N VAL A 556 8.98 -14.11 4.26
CA VAL A 556 7.81 -13.75 5.08
C VAL A 556 8.20 -13.54 6.56
N LEU A 557 9.03 -14.42 7.13
CA LEU A 557 9.49 -14.30 8.51
C LEU A 557 10.32 -13.01 8.72
N ILE A 558 11.25 -12.71 7.82
CA ILE A 558 12.07 -11.50 7.90
C ILE A 558 11.18 -10.26 7.77
N ASN A 559 10.25 -10.25 6.81
CA ASN A 559 9.29 -9.17 6.65
C ASN A 559 8.53 -8.89 7.95
N PHE A 560 8.06 -9.93 8.62
CA PHE A 560 7.38 -9.79 9.90
C PHE A 560 8.24 -9.26 11.03
N ILE A 561 9.44 -9.80 11.20
CA ILE A 561 10.36 -9.34 12.24
C ILE A 561 10.65 -7.86 12.01
N SER A 562 10.89 -7.46 10.77
CA SER A 562 11.11 -6.06 10.41
C SER A 562 9.89 -5.17 10.70
N GLN A 563 8.66 -5.61 10.39
CA GLN A 563 7.44 -4.86 10.76
C GLN A 563 7.27 -4.76 12.29
N LEU A 564 7.51 -5.85 13.02
CA LEU A 564 7.37 -5.86 14.47
C LEU A 564 8.39 -4.94 15.13
N LEU A 565 9.66 -4.98 14.69
CA LEU A 565 10.71 -4.07 15.13
C LEU A 565 10.33 -2.61 14.85
N TRP A 566 9.65 -2.35 13.74
CA TRP A 566 9.19 -1.02 13.38
C TRP A 566 8.08 -0.51 14.31
N VAL A 567 7.09 -1.34 14.65
CA VAL A 567 6.07 -0.99 15.64
C VAL A 567 6.69 -0.77 17.03
N LEU A 568 7.66 -1.60 17.41
CA LEU A 568 8.38 -1.47 18.67
C LEU A 568 9.21 -0.18 18.73
N GLN A 569 9.81 0.24 17.61
CA GLN A 569 10.56 1.49 17.50
C GLN A 569 9.71 2.72 17.86
N CYS A 570 8.41 2.73 17.53
CA CYS A 570 7.51 3.83 17.92
C CYS A 570 7.32 3.94 19.45
N SER A 571 7.50 2.84 20.18
CA SER A 571 7.26 2.78 21.63
C SER A 571 8.53 2.94 22.47
N GLN A 572 9.70 2.61 21.89
CA GLN A 572 10.95 2.55 22.64
C GLN A 572 11.42 3.92 23.13
N GLU A 573 11.16 4.98 22.37
CA GLU A 573 11.67 6.32 22.69
C GLU A 573 11.09 6.88 23.99
N PRO A 574 9.75 6.98 24.14
CA PRO A 574 9.18 7.41 25.42
C PRO A 574 9.44 6.39 26.53
N ALA A 575 9.54 5.09 26.23
CA ALA A 575 9.85 4.07 27.23
C ALA A 575 11.25 4.27 27.84
N VAL A 576 12.29 4.43 27.02
CA VAL A 576 13.67 4.69 27.47
C VAL A 576 13.72 5.97 28.31
N LEU A 577 13.05 7.04 27.87
CA LEU A 577 12.97 8.29 28.63
C LEU A 577 12.30 8.09 30.00
N PHE A 578 11.20 7.34 30.09
CA PHE A 578 10.57 7.04 31.38
C PHE A 578 11.44 6.16 32.28
N ILE A 579 12.06 5.10 31.74
CA ILE A 579 12.90 4.18 32.52
C ILE A 579 14.02 4.95 33.24
N PHE A 580 14.74 5.80 32.51
CA PHE A 580 15.93 6.45 33.03
C PHE A 580 15.67 7.84 33.65
N ASN A 581 14.55 8.51 33.38
CA ASN A 581 14.27 9.85 33.92
C ASN A 581 13.28 9.82 35.09
N LYS A 582 13.79 9.95 36.32
CA LYS A 582 12.97 10.00 37.54
C LYS A 582 11.97 11.17 37.55
N SER A 583 12.31 12.31 36.95
CA SER A 583 11.41 13.47 36.89
C SER A 583 10.20 13.17 36.02
N LEU A 584 10.42 12.61 34.82
CA LEU A 584 9.34 12.25 33.91
C LEU A 584 8.40 11.20 34.52
N ARG A 585 8.93 10.22 35.24
CA ARG A 585 8.10 9.25 35.98
C ARG A 585 7.27 9.88 37.09
N ARG A 586 7.80 10.89 37.78
CA ARG A 586 7.04 11.65 38.78
C ARG A 586 5.92 12.42 38.09
N ASP A 587 6.24 13.17 37.03
CA ASP A 587 5.25 13.94 36.28
C ASP A 587 4.15 13.06 35.67
N LEU A 588 4.51 11.89 35.16
CA LEU A 588 3.55 10.90 34.65
C LEU A 588 2.62 10.43 35.78
N ARG A 589 3.20 10.05 36.93
CA ARG A 589 2.44 9.62 38.10
C ARG A 589 1.51 10.71 38.62
N ASP A 590 2.00 11.93 38.74
CA ASP A 590 1.22 13.09 39.17
C ASP A 590 0.13 13.44 38.14
N THR A 591 0.30 13.05 36.89
CA THR A 591 -0.73 13.23 35.86
C THR A 591 -1.85 12.20 35.96
N PHE A 592 -1.52 10.92 36.12
CA PHE A 592 -2.52 9.85 36.16
C PHE A 592 -3.13 9.64 37.54
N PHE A 593 -2.36 9.83 38.60
CA PHE A 593 -2.75 9.58 39.98
C PHE A 593 -2.88 10.85 40.82
N GLY A 594 -2.50 12.03 40.29
CA GLY A 594 -2.57 13.31 40.99
C GLY A 594 -3.97 13.92 41.06
N VAL A 595 -5.03 13.09 41.06
CA VAL A 595 -6.24 13.48 41.78
C VAL A 595 -5.80 13.64 43.24
N PRO A 596 -5.97 14.81 43.87
CA PRO A 596 -5.47 15.04 45.20
C PRO A 596 -6.24 14.17 46.20
N LEU A 597 -5.71 13.00 46.52
CA LEU A 597 -6.12 12.20 47.68
C LEU A 597 -5.88 12.94 49.01
N GLY A 598 -5.29 14.15 48.99
CA GLY A 598 -4.91 14.93 50.16
C GLY A 598 -5.60 16.28 50.35
N ARG A 599 -6.73 16.58 49.69
CA ARG A 599 -7.52 17.81 49.98
C ARG A 599 -8.96 17.56 50.45
N MET A 600 -9.21 16.38 51.02
CA MET A 600 -10.45 16.03 51.76
C MET A 600 -10.21 15.87 53.28
N GLN A 601 -9.21 16.54 53.87
CA GLN A 601 -8.97 16.49 55.33
C GLN A 601 -9.00 17.84 56.06
N HIS A 602 -9.47 18.93 55.44
CA HIS A 602 -9.74 20.19 56.17
C HIS A 602 -11.07 20.85 55.78
N LEU A 603 -12.11 20.03 55.64
CA LEU A 603 -13.50 20.47 55.80
C LEU A 603 -14.09 19.70 57.00
N THR A 604 -13.42 19.78 58.15
CA THR A 604 -14.15 19.80 59.41
C THR A 604 -15.01 21.05 59.38
N VAL A 605 -16.27 20.85 59.02
CA VAL A 605 -17.37 21.73 59.39
C VAL A 605 -17.24 21.96 60.89
N SER A 606 -16.78 23.15 61.25
CA SER A 606 -17.09 23.74 62.55
C SER A 606 -18.61 23.85 62.61
N MET A 607 -19.26 22.90 63.28
CA MET A 607 -20.62 23.12 63.79
C MET A 607 -20.53 24.24 64.81
N ASP A 608 -20.80 25.45 64.35
CA ASP A 608 -21.04 26.59 65.21
C ASP A 608 -22.48 26.47 65.75
N THR A 609 -22.63 25.86 66.93
CA THR A 609 -23.84 25.96 67.73
C THR A 609 -23.86 27.31 68.42
N SER A 610 -24.60 28.27 67.86
CA SER A 610 -24.93 29.52 68.53
C SER A 610 -26.38 29.90 68.26
N SER A 611 -27.26 29.56 69.20
CA SER A 611 -28.54 30.24 69.37
C SER A 611 -28.81 30.47 70.87
N ARG A 612 -29.22 31.71 71.16
CA ARG A 612 -29.92 32.24 72.36
C ARG A 612 -29.10 32.77 73.55
N HIS A 613 -29.06 34.12 73.60
CA HIS A 613 -29.66 34.97 74.66
C HIS A 613 -29.48 34.52 76.12
N THR A 614 -28.88 35.29 77.04
CA THR A 614 -29.42 36.52 77.65
C THR A 614 -28.51 36.97 78.82
N SER A 615 -28.56 38.29 79.10
CA SER A 615 -28.42 38.98 80.40
C SER A 615 -27.20 38.79 81.31
N GLY A 616 -26.50 39.90 81.54
CA GLY A 616 -26.35 40.42 82.91
C GLY A 616 -24.92 40.46 83.48
N PRO A 617 -24.55 41.52 84.23
CA PRO A 617 -23.17 41.92 84.46
C PRO A 617 -22.62 41.41 85.80
N ASN A 618 -21.29 41.30 85.93
CA ASN A 618 -20.49 41.82 87.06
C ASN A 618 -19.09 41.18 87.18
N VAL A 619 -18.09 42.06 87.34
CA VAL A 619 -17.14 42.12 88.47
C VAL A 619 -16.04 41.04 88.59
N PHE A 620 -14.81 41.58 88.56
CA PHE A 620 -13.59 41.19 89.28
C PHE A 620 -12.54 40.21 88.68
N GLN A 621 -11.34 40.82 88.48
CA GLN A 621 -10.01 40.40 88.96
C GLN A 621 -9.42 39.07 88.44
N LYS A 622 -8.13 38.93 88.12
CA LYS A 622 -6.92 39.76 88.24
C LYS A 622 -5.78 39.01 87.50
N ALA A 623 -4.85 39.80 86.92
CA ALA A 623 -3.37 39.62 86.88
C ALA A 623 -2.79 38.32 86.25
N SER A 624 -1.65 38.27 85.55
CA SER A 624 -0.51 39.14 85.22
C SER A 624 0.18 38.46 83.98
N ALA A 625 1.15 38.98 83.21
CA ALA A 625 2.08 40.09 83.31
C ALA A 625 2.64 40.46 81.90
N GLN A 626 2.91 41.77 81.70
CA GLN A 626 4.12 42.42 81.12
C GLN A 626 4.76 41.88 79.81
N GLN A 627 5.24 42.67 78.83
CA GLN A 627 5.67 44.09 78.70
C GLN A 627 5.74 44.40 77.17
N HIS A 628 5.21 45.53 76.65
CA HIS A 628 5.92 46.80 76.31
C HIS A 628 7.12 46.62 75.33
N THR A 629 7.35 47.40 74.25
CA THR A 629 7.07 48.83 73.98
C THR A 629 7.15 49.16 72.48
N ILE A 630 6.49 50.26 72.11
CA ILE A 630 6.35 50.94 70.82
C ILE A 630 7.33 52.13 70.71
N GLN A 631 7.69 52.51 69.46
CA GLN A 631 8.18 53.82 68.94
C GLN A 631 9.49 54.45 69.46
N ALA A 632 10.31 54.98 68.55
CA ALA A 632 10.23 56.40 68.17
C ALA A 632 11.33 56.83 67.18
N TRP A 633 10.97 57.87 66.44
CA TRP A 633 11.63 58.60 65.37
C TRP A 633 12.57 59.68 65.93
N LYS A 634 13.76 59.90 65.33
CA LYS A 634 14.56 61.13 65.47
C LYS A 634 15.37 61.37 64.18
N GLY A 635 15.14 62.52 63.55
CA GLY A 635 16.10 63.14 62.64
C GLY A 635 16.89 64.25 63.36
N ASN A 636 18.09 64.55 62.90
CA ASN A 636 18.64 65.92 62.91
C ASN A 636 19.88 66.07 61.99
N THR A 637 19.72 66.90 60.97
CA THR A 637 20.56 68.03 60.50
C THR A 637 22.11 67.96 60.41
N ASN A 638 22.57 68.29 59.19
CA ASN A 638 23.38 69.47 58.81
C ASN A 638 24.91 69.39 58.50
N LEU A 639 25.19 69.94 57.29
CA LEU A 639 26.20 70.97 56.92
C LEU A 639 27.59 70.58 56.34
N LYS A 640 27.65 70.68 54.99
CA LYS A 640 28.53 71.51 54.09
C LYS A 640 30.04 71.21 53.84
N ARG A 641 30.31 70.95 52.54
CA ARG A 641 31.24 71.61 51.55
C ARG A 641 32.78 71.42 51.65
N PRO A 642 33.57 71.77 50.60
CA PRO A 642 33.38 71.67 49.13
C PRO A 642 34.66 71.29 48.32
N SER A 643 34.57 71.42 46.98
CA SER A 643 35.60 71.50 45.91
C SER A 643 36.18 70.17 45.43
N GLN A 644 36.35 69.91 44.13
CA GLN A 644 36.32 70.73 42.92
C GLN A 644 35.81 69.89 41.74
#